data_AF-A0A6L3YAZ1-F1
#
_entry.id   AF-A0A6L3YAZ1-F1
#
_cell.length_a   1.000
_cell.length_b   1.000
_cell.length_c   1.000
_cell.angle_alpha   90.00
_cell.angle_beta   90.00
_cell.angle_gamma   90.00
#
_symmetry.space_group_name_H-M   'P 1'
#
loop_
_entity.id
_entity.type
_entity.pdbx_description
1 polymer ?
#
loop_
_entity_poly.entity_id
_entity_poly.type
_entity_poly.pdbx_seq_one_letter_code
_entity_poly.pdbx_strand_id
1 'polypeptide(L)'
;MAEDQASGPLSPEMNEGIFRNDILPDYLPETMRQAERPRMILLGGQPGAGKTAVLIASHAELDQAGPTIRIVGDDLRSYHPQFRAFQQQDPETASQFTQLDAGRWTEKLLAAAVERKANIVFETTMRTPENVARVIGMARAGGYDIEARAIAVNPRLSWQGNHYRFEEMLHAGDAARIPPQHVHDAAVAGLRVSLERIETEDLADRVQLRTRGGTVLYDNERGSNGWSRPPQVGAALEREQTRPMTRGELQRFADDWSHVLGRMEVRNAREDRIAAVRARAAEDVSHLLAQRREADGDDRSRRGRSIFQTRADALGMFVELYDNALRDAERRPIGNIEAHAGGRLAQSYMALKLVEAVRDLGLLPDGGTILATRAMVQDKRGSKEFPAAHRLPADLAVESPDGERRRLTEHLDVELNRVAVDRDVFGRTDRLSRLANVVDSWLEAAGMRKTLARAANAVASGRMSASAAMSDILEPGYAAAVAHTRQRLERNMALAERTAIATAIVDQRGEPFRGMPDDLRLRTGDLENRARAKAMMEEILTETARHERLDAERRRAAEEFARGIADNERSLGAGRIVDRRTKRADALVPARDVPDLTEKEIADRLHASTRLADKRGEIENLSRLVFGNSQAVAASVASVRDAPTGAAAGDDVREGRLGEMAGEGKGWLRGPSPARQAAEAHAPQLAAALADYGHAVDFERHQVVSQHRDEQARQRVEIRAPSPELAGVLKSEGHDQVRRLSSEPSLRREFETITLAINRRLTPGDKADLKDGNVARLASSLGVTRDQAASLRQVHEQAHALQERSLRQNRELARGSQIGIRR
;
A
#
# COMPACT_ATOMS: atom_id res chain seq x y z
N MET A 1 -32.74 -11.68 -38.59
CA MET A 1 -31.57 -12.57 -38.56
C MET A 1 -30.38 -11.78 -38.06
N ALA A 2 -30.10 -11.85 -36.77
CA ALA A 2 -28.89 -11.32 -36.15
C ALA A 2 -28.38 -12.45 -35.26
N GLU A 3 -27.74 -13.42 -35.91
CA GLU A 3 -27.13 -14.58 -35.27
C GLU A 3 -25.86 -14.12 -34.53
N ASP A 4 -25.77 -14.51 -33.25
CA ASP A 4 -24.57 -15.04 -32.60
C ASP A 4 -23.22 -14.72 -33.27
N GLN A 5 -22.67 -13.53 -33.03
CA GLN A 5 -21.22 -13.32 -33.12
C GLN A 5 -20.60 -13.63 -31.75
N ALA A 6 -20.60 -14.91 -31.40
CA ALA A 6 -19.90 -15.46 -30.26
C ALA A 6 -18.39 -15.58 -30.56
N SER A 7 -17.59 -14.76 -29.88
CA SER A 7 -16.16 -14.99 -29.56
C SER A 7 -15.22 -15.54 -30.66
N GLY A 8 -15.10 -14.86 -31.80
CA GLY A 8 -14.14 -15.23 -32.86
C GLY A 8 -13.41 -14.02 -33.47
N PRO A 9 -12.31 -14.25 -34.22
CA PRO A 9 -11.62 -13.18 -34.95
C PRO A 9 -12.51 -12.56 -36.01
N LEU A 10 -12.25 -11.29 -36.37
CA LEU A 10 -13.05 -10.57 -37.36
C LEU A 10 -13.05 -11.28 -38.71
N SER A 11 -14.14 -11.11 -39.47
CA SER A 11 -14.15 -11.53 -40.86
C SER A 11 -13.03 -10.84 -41.64
N PRO A 12 -12.44 -11.50 -42.66
CA PRO A 12 -11.37 -10.89 -43.45
C PRO A 12 -11.74 -9.52 -44.04
N GLU A 13 -12.97 -9.36 -44.48
CA GLU A 13 -13.49 -8.11 -45.06
C GLU A 13 -13.58 -7.00 -44.03
N MET A 14 -14.04 -7.31 -42.81
CA MET A 14 -14.13 -6.32 -41.73
C MET A 14 -12.74 -5.94 -41.21
N ASN A 15 -11.84 -6.91 -41.05
CA ASN A 15 -10.45 -6.66 -40.69
C ASN A 15 -9.76 -5.75 -41.72
N GLU A 16 -9.97 -6.01 -43.02
CA GLU A 16 -9.43 -5.18 -44.10
C GLU A 16 -10.06 -3.79 -44.15
N GLY A 17 -11.37 -3.68 -43.93
CA GLY A 17 -12.09 -2.41 -43.87
C GLY A 17 -11.55 -1.49 -42.79
N ILE A 18 -11.39 -2.00 -41.56
CA ILE A 18 -10.82 -1.24 -40.43
C ILE A 18 -9.38 -0.83 -40.73
N PHE A 19 -8.59 -1.72 -41.34
CA PHE A 19 -7.22 -1.40 -41.71
C PHE A 19 -7.14 -0.21 -42.68
N ARG A 20 -7.92 -0.25 -43.77
CA ARG A 20 -7.85 0.78 -44.82
C ARG A 20 -8.50 2.10 -44.41
N ASN A 21 -9.59 2.04 -43.67
CA ASN A 21 -10.42 3.22 -43.40
C ASN A 21 -10.03 3.93 -42.09
N ASP A 22 -9.48 3.21 -41.11
CA ASP A 22 -9.19 3.75 -39.78
C ASP A 22 -7.68 3.74 -39.49
N ILE A 23 -7.05 2.55 -39.49
CA ILE A 23 -5.65 2.40 -39.04
C ILE A 23 -4.66 3.06 -40.01
N LEU A 24 -4.80 2.81 -41.30
CA LEU A 24 -3.85 3.31 -42.30
C LEU A 24 -3.84 4.85 -42.36
N PRO A 25 -4.99 5.56 -42.40
CA PRO A 25 -5.03 7.02 -42.34
C PRO A 25 -4.46 7.61 -41.04
N ASP A 26 -4.70 6.98 -39.88
CA ASP A 26 -4.26 7.48 -38.58
C ASP A 26 -2.73 7.42 -38.40
N TYR A 27 -2.09 6.36 -38.91
CA TYR A 27 -0.64 6.17 -38.79
C TYR A 27 0.15 6.66 -40.01
N LEU A 28 -0.44 6.59 -41.20
CA LEU A 28 0.18 6.94 -42.48
C LEU A 28 -0.80 7.80 -43.30
N PRO A 29 -1.01 9.08 -42.93
CA PRO A 29 -1.86 9.96 -43.72
C PRO A 29 -1.27 10.16 -45.13
N GLU A 30 -2.12 10.37 -46.13
CA GLU A 30 -1.68 10.56 -47.53
C GLU A 30 -0.74 11.76 -47.71
N THR A 31 -0.81 12.74 -46.80
CA THR A 31 0.06 13.92 -46.79
C THR A 31 1.47 13.66 -46.26
N MET A 32 1.74 12.47 -45.73
CA MET A 32 3.06 12.11 -45.18
C MET A 32 4.09 12.04 -46.31
N ARG A 33 5.20 12.78 -46.15
CA ARG A 33 6.31 12.78 -47.11
C ARG A 33 7.14 11.51 -46.96
N GLN A 34 7.87 11.16 -48.02
CA GLN A 34 8.83 10.06 -48.01
C GLN A 34 10.14 10.52 -47.35
N ALA A 35 10.80 9.64 -46.59
CA ALA A 35 12.15 9.86 -46.12
C ALA A 35 13.16 9.55 -47.25
N GLU A 36 14.16 10.41 -47.43
CA GLU A 36 15.19 10.24 -48.48
C GLU A 36 16.07 9.00 -48.23
N ARG A 37 16.39 8.74 -46.95
CA ARG A 37 17.12 7.57 -46.47
C ARG A 37 16.32 6.91 -45.35
N PRO A 38 15.40 6.00 -45.68
CA PRO A 38 14.48 5.45 -44.70
C PRO A 38 15.25 4.58 -43.69
N ARG A 39 15.03 4.84 -42.40
CA ARG A 39 15.64 4.10 -41.29
C ARG A 39 14.57 3.31 -40.53
N MET A 40 14.93 2.10 -40.09
CA MET A 40 14.09 1.28 -39.24
C MET A 40 14.81 0.94 -37.94
N ILE A 41 14.22 1.33 -36.81
CA ILE A 41 14.63 0.88 -35.49
C ILE A 41 13.68 -0.24 -35.04
N LEU A 42 14.20 -1.46 -34.96
CA LEU A 42 13.49 -2.62 -34.40
C LEU A 42 13.77 -2.70 -32.90
N LEU A 43 12.76 -2.42 -32.07
CA LEU A 43 12.88 -2.41 -30.61
C LEU A 43 12.42 -3.74 -30.01
N GLY A 44 13.33 -4.48 -29.38
CA GLY A 44 13.13 -5.75 -28.72
C GLY A 44 13.13 -5.67 -27.19
N GLY A 45 12.51 -6.67 -26.56
CA GLY A 45 12.46 -6.79 -25.09
C GLY A 45 11.21 -7.55 -24.65
N GLN A 46 11.35 -8.36 -23.60
CA GLN A 46 10.22 -9.08 -23.04
C GLN A 46 9.12 -8.13 -22.53
N PRO A 47 7.86 -8.59 -22.41
CA PRO A 47 6.80 -7.80 -21.78
C PRO A 47 7.20 -7.33 -20.38
N GLY A 48 6.92 -6.07 -20.05
CA GLY A 48 7.28 -5.48 -18.76
C GLY A 48 8.72 -4.97 -18.66
N ALA A 49 9.53 -5.08 -19.73
CA ALA A 49 10.91 -4.60 -19.73
C ALA A 49 11.07 -3.07 -19.68
N GLY A 50 10.00 -2.30 -19.90
CA GLY A 50 10.03 -0.83 -19.93
C GLY A 50 10.47 -0.25 -21.28
N LYS A 51 10.04 -0.88 -22.39
CA LYS A 51 10.36 -0.44 -23.76
C LYS A 51 9.89 0.98 -24.09
N THR A 52 8.85 1.49 -23.44
CA THR A 52 8.19 2.77 -23.74
C THR A 52 9.16 3.96 -23.79
N ALA A 53 10.08 4.09 -22.83
CA ALA A 53 11.01 5.22 -22.81
C ALA A 53 11.97 5.19 -24.01
N VAL A 54 12.49 4.01 -24.34
CA VAL A 54 13.38 3.83 -25.50
C VAL A 54 12.61 3.95 -26.81
N LEU A 55 11.34 3.54 -26.84
CA LEU A 55 10.46 3.72 -27.98
C LEU A 55 10.24 5.21 -28.29
N ILE A 56 9.91 6.01 -27.26
CA ILE A 56 9.72 7.46 -27.40
C ILE A 56 11.02 8.13 -27.84
N ALA A 57 12.15 7.80 -27.21
CA ALA A 57 13.45 8.36 -27.58
C ALA A 57 13.86 8.00 -29.01
N SER A 58 13.63 6.76 -29.43
CA SER A 58 13.94 6.30 -30.80
C SER A 58 13.05 6.97 -31.84
N HIS A 59 11.77 7.19 -31.52
CA HIS A 59 10.85 7.92 -32.40
C HIS A 59 11.31 9.37 -32.57
N ALA A 60 11.59 10.07 -31.47
CA ALA A 60 12.09 11.44 -31.51
C ALA A 60 13.42 11.57 -32.28
N GLU A 61 14.30 10.58 -32.19
CA GLU A 61 15.56 10.53 -32.96
C GLU A 61 15.29 10.44 -34.47
N LEU A 62 14.42 9.53 -34.92
CA LEU A 62 14.14 9.38 -36.34
C LEU A 62 13.30 10.54 -36.89
N ASP A 63 12.43 11.14 -36.07
CA ASP A 63 11.56 12.23 -36.49
C ASP A 63 12.35 13.50 -36.84
N GLN A 64 13.53 13.68 -36.22
CA GLN A 64 14.48 14.72 -36.61
C GLN A 64 15.09 14.50 -38.01
N ALA A 65 15.16 13.26 -38.47
CA ALA A 65 15.72 12.91 -39.77
C ALA A 65 14.67 12.81 -40.88
N GLY A 66 13.39 12.79 -40.54
CA GLY A 66 12.28 12.75 -41.50
C GLY A 66 11.01 12.10 -40.95
N PRO A 67 9.94 12.05 -41.76
CA PRO A 67 8.64 11.55 -41.33
C PRO A 67 8.74 10.15 -40.75
N THR A 68 8.36 10.02 -39.47
CA THR A 68 8.53 8.79 -38.71
C THR A 68 7.19 8.27 -38.20
N ILE A 69 7.00 6.96 -38.27
CA ILE A 69 5.89 6.28 -37.61
C ILE A 69 6.38 5.36 -36.49
N ARG A 70 5.52 5.19 -35.49
CA ARG A 70 5.73 4.28 -34.37
C ARG A 70 4.70 3.16 -34.45
N ILE A 71 5.15 1.94 -34.67
CA ILE A 71 4.26 0.76 -34.74
C ILE A 71 4.36 -0.01 -33.42
N VAL A 72 3.26 -0.05 -32.67
CA VAL A 72 3.09 -0.87 -31.47
C VAL A 72 1.86 -1.75 -31.67
N GLY A 73 2.05 -3.06 -31.80
CA GLY A 73 0.94 -3.96 -32.14
C GLY A 73 -0.19 -4.00 -31.09
N ASP A 74 0.13 -3.71 -29.82
CA ASP A 74 -0.88 -3.63 -28.76
C ASP A 74 -1.79 -2.40 -28.88
N ASP A 75 -1.30 -1.27 -29.42
CA ASP A 75 -2.09 -0.04 -29.61
C ASP A 75 -3.22 -0.28 -30.63
N LEU A 76 -2.97 -1.14 -31.63
CA LEU A 76 -3.91 -1.49 -32.69
C LEU A 76 -5.13 -2.31 -32.20
N ARG A 77 -5.07 -2.88 -31.01
CA ARG A 77 -6.21 -3.65 -30.45
C ARG A 77 -7.43 -2.77 -30.20
N SER A 78 -7.21 -1.48 -29.95
CA SER A 78 -8.27 -0.50 -29.67
C SER A 78 -9.23 -0.27 -30.85
N TYR A 79 -8.78 -0.58 -32.08
CA TYR A 79 -9.59 -0.53 -33.30
C TYR A 79 -10.55 -1.73 -33.43
N HIS A 80 -10.39 -2.77 -32.60
CA HIS A 80 -11.34 -3.88 -32.61
C HIS A 80 -12.71 -3.40 -32.09
N PRO A 81 -13.82 -3.59 -32.83
CA PRO A 81 -15.14 -3.04 -32.46
C PRO A 81 -15.62 -3.46 -31.06
N GLN A 82 -15.28 -4.69 -30.66
CA GLN A 82 -15.62 -5.25 -29.35
C GLN A 82 -14.53 -5.06 -28.28
N PHE A 83 -13.47 -4.30 -28.55
CA PHE A 83 -12.33 -4.14 -27.62
C PHE A 83 -12.78 -3.73 -26.21
N ARG A 84 -13.62 -2.69 -26.11
CA ARG A 84 -14.14 -2.21 -24.82
C ARG A 84 -15.03 -3.23 -24.13
N ALA A 85 -15.83 -3.99 -24.88
CA ALA A 85 -16.69 -5.03 -24.33
C ALA A 85 -15.86 -6.16 -23.71
N PHE A 86 -14.81 -6.63 -24.40
CA PHE A 86 -13.90 -7.64 -23.86
C PHE A 86 -13.15 -7.15 -22.62
N GLN A 87 -12.69 -5.89 -22.62
CA GLN A 87 -12.05 -5.28 -21.45
C GLN A 87 -12.99 -5.17 -20.25
N GLN A 88 -14.27 -4.85 -20.45
CA GLN A 88 -15.26 -4.78 -19.36
C GLN A 88 -15.65 -6.16 -18.82
N GLN A 89 -15.67 -7.17 -19.68
CA GLN A 89 -16.05 -8.53 -19.28
C GLN A 89 -14.96 -9.18 -18.42
N ASP A 90 -13.71 -9.17 -18.91
CA ASP A 90 -12.55 -9.68 -18.18
C ASP A 90 -11.24 -9.13 -18.79
N PRO A 91 -10.62 -8.10 -18.17
CA PRO A 91 -9.36 -7.53 -18.65
C PRO A 91 -8.23 -8.56 -18.79
N GLU A 92 -8.23 -9.62 -17.97
CA GLU A 92 -7.15 -10.61 -17.96
C GLU A 92 -7.19 -11.52 -19.19
N THR A 93 -8.39 -11.86 -19.67
CA THR A 93 -8.57 -12.75 -20.82
C THR A 93 -8.88 -12.00 -22.12
N ALA A 94 -9.28 -10.74 -22.08
CA ALA A 94 -9.65 -9.91 -23.24
C ALA A 94 -8.67 -10.00 -24.41
N SER A 95 -7.37 -10.09 -24.12
CA SER A 95 -6.31 -10.09 -25.12
C SER A 95 -6.38 -11.27 -26.10
N GLN A 96 -6.99 -12.40 -25.70
CA GLN A 96 -7.11 -13.59 -26.54
C GLN A 96 -8.05 -13.39 -27.73
N PHE A 97 -9.02 -12.49 -27.58
CA PHE A 97 -10.02 -12.21 -28.61
C PHE A 97 -9.53 -11.20 -29.66
N THR A 98 -8.52 -10.38 -29.32
CA THR A 98 -8.08 -9.28 -30.19
C THR A 98 -6.69 -9.50 -30.79
N GLN A 99 -5.93 -10.51 -30.32
CA GLN A 99 -4.53 -10.69 -30.67
C GLN A 99 -4.34 -11.04 -32.16
N LEU A 100 -5.21 -11.85 -32.75
CA LEU A 100 -5.06 -12.27 -34.15
C LEU A 100 -5.26 -11.10 -35.11
N ASP A 101 -6.31 -10.30 -34.91
CA ASP A 101 -6.62 -9.14 -35.75
C ASP A 101 -5.58 -8.03 -35.60
N ALA A 102 -5.15 -7.73 -34.37
CA ALA A 102 -4.07 -6.77 -34.13
C ALA A 102 -2.74 -7.22 -34.77
N GLY A 103 -2.44 -8.52 -34.75
CA GLY A 103 -1.28 -9.09 -35.45
C GLY A 103 -1.34 -8.84 -36.96
N ARG A 104 -2.47 -9.13 -37.60
CA ARG A 104 -2.69 -8.87 -39.04
C ARG A 104 -2.53 -7.39 -39.37
N TRP A 105 -3.12 -6.50 -38.58
CA TRP A 105 -2.97 -5.05 -38.79
C TRP A 105 -1.54 -4.57 -38.61
N THR A 106 -0.80 -5.14 -37.65
CA THR A 106 0.62 -4.81 -37.44
C THR A 106 1.45 -5.15 -38.68
N GLU A 107 1.25 -6.33 -39.25
CA GLU A 107 1.98 -6.77 -40.45
C GLU A 107 1.63 -5.91 -41.67
N LYS A 108 0.34 -5.61 -41.87
CA LYS A 108 -0.11 -4.74 -42.97
C LYS A 108 0.42 -3.32 -42.83
N LEU A 109 0.40 -2.76 -41.61
CA LEU A 109 0.89 -1.42 -41.34
C LEU A 109 2.41 -1.31 -41.58
N LEU A 110 3.18 -2.33 -41.16
CA LEU A 110 4.61 -2.41 -41.44
C LEU A 110 4.88 -2.43 -42.95
N ALA A 111 4.17 -3.28 -43.70
CA ALA A 111 4.33 -3.35 -45.15
C ALA A 111 4.00 -2.02 -45.84
N ALA A 112 2.89 -1.37 -45.46
CA ALA A 112 2.50 -0.08 -46.00
C ALA A 112 3.51 1.04 -45.66
N ALA A 113 4.11 0.99 -44.47
CA ALA A 113 5.14 1.95 -44.06
C ALA A 113 6.42 1.82 -44.89
N VAL A 114 6.84 0.57 -45.13
CA VAL A 114 7.99 0.24 -45.98
C VAL A 114 7.76 0.70 -47.42
N GLU A 115 6.56 0.45 -47.96
CA GLU A 115 6.17 0.89 -49.31
C GLU A 115 6.19 2.43 -49.44
N ARG A 116 5.71 3.14 -48.41
CA ARG A 116 5.68 4.61 -48.38
C ARG A 116 7.00 5.26 -47.94
N LYS A 117 8.04 4.48 -47.65
CA LYS A 117 9.37 4.96 -47.23
C LYS A 117 9.33 5.93 -46.05
N ALA A 118 8.46 5.70 -45.07
CA ALA A 118 8.52 6.42 -43.80
C ALA A 118 9.64 5.85 -42.92
N ASN A 119 10.24 6.65 -42.05
CA ASN A 119 11.08 6.11 -40.98
C ASN A 119 10.20 5.28 -40.02
N ILE A 120 10.73 4.17 -39.51
CA ILE A 120 9.92 3.21 -38.73
C ILE A 120 10.59 2.95 -37.39
N VAL A 121 9.86 3.14 -36.30
CA VAL A 121 10.20 2.55 -35.00
C VAL A 121 9.20 1.44 -34.71
N PHE A 122 9.65 0.19 -34.77
CA PHE A 122 8.79 -0.97 -34.63
C PHE A 122 9.03 -1.69 -33.31
N GLU A 123 8.03 -1.67 -32.42
CA GLU A 123 8.08 -2.41 -31.16
C GLU A 123 7.73 -3.89 -31.38
N THR A 124 8.60 -4.76 -30.88
CA THR A 124 8.41 -6.21 -30.86
C THR A 124 8.96 -6.81 -29.56
N THR A 125 8.70 -8.08 -29.34
CA THR A 125 9.36 -8.85 -28.28
C THR A 125 10.66 -9.49 -28.74
N MET A 126 10.90 -9.56 -30.06
CA MET A 126 11.96 -10.38 -30.67
C MET A 126 11.97 -11.83 -30.14
N ARG A 127 10.78 -12.39 -29.87
CA ARG A 127 10.64 -13.74 -29.32
C ARG A 127 11.05 -14.84 -30.31
N THR A 128 10.90 -14.60 -31.61
CA THR A 128 11.08 -15.63 -32.65
C THR A 128 12.10 -15.13 -33.67
N PRO A 129 13.30 -15.73 -33.74
CA PRO A 129 14.37 -15.30 -34.64
C PRO A 129 13.95 -15.26 -36.10
N GLU A 130 13.14 -16.23 -36.55
CA GLU A 130 12.67 -16.33 -37.94
C GLU A 130 11.77 -15.14 -38.30
N ASN A 131 10.91 -14.74 -37.36
CA ASN A 131 10.02 -13.59 -37.58
C ASN A 131 10.81 -12.27 -37.59
N VAL A 132 11.83 -12.17 -36.74
CA VAL A 132 12.76 -11.02 -36.73
C VAL A 132 13.50 -10.93 -38.06
N ALA A 133 14.09 -12.03 -38.54
CA ALA A 133 14.78 -12.08 -39.82
C ALA A 133 13.86 -11.74 -41.00
N ARG A 134 12.61 -12.22 -40.98
CA ARG A 134 11.61 -11.90 -42.00
C ARG A 134 11.27 -10.41 -42.03
N VAL A 135 11.04 -9.80 -40.87
CA VAL A 135 10.74 -8.37 -40.73
C VAL A 135 11.90 -7.51 -41.23
N ILE A 136 13.12 -7.84 -40.81
CA ILE A 136 14.34 -7.15 -41.26
C ILE A 136 14.51 -7.31 -42.78
N GLY A 137 14.37 -8.52 -43.30
CA GLY A 137 14.52 -8.80 -44.74
C GLY A 137 13.54 -8.00 -45.59
N MET A 138 12.29 -7.84 -45.14
CA MET A 138 11.28 -7.01 -45.78
C MET A 138 11.71 -5.53 -45.84
N ALA A 139 12.15 -4.97 -44.71
CA ALA A 139 12.61 -3.58 -44.66
C ALA A 139 13.87 -3.35 -45.50
N ARG A 140 14.83 -4.28 -45.46
CA ARG A 140 16.06 -4.22 -46.26
C ARG A 140 15.77 -4.27 -47.76
N ALA A 141 14.81 -5.10 -48.19
CA ALA A 141 14.35 -5.11 -49.57
C ALA A 141 13.70 -3.77 -50.00
N GLY A 142 13.11 -3.03 -49.05
CA GLY A 142 12.64 -1.66 -49.22
C GLY A 142 13.72 -0.58 -49.20
N GLY A 143 14.99 -0.94 -49.02
CA GLY A 143 16.13 -0.02 -49.00
C GLY A 143 16.37 0.69 -47.66
N TYR A 144 15.96 0.07 -46.55
CA TYR A 144 16.11 0.64 -45.22
C TYR A 144 17.49 0.37 -44.59
N ASP A 145 18.02 1.36 -43.88
CA ASP A 145 19.07 1.15 -42.87
C ASP A 145 18.41 0.64 -41.57
N ILE A 146 18.94 -0.45 -41.01
CA ILE A 146 18.29 -1.20 -39.93
C ILE A 146 19.11 -1.14 -38.66
N GLU A 147 18.48 -0.72 -37.57
CA GLU A 147 19.04 -0.74 -36.23
C GLU A 147 18.20 -1.62 -35.31
N ALA A 148 18.83 -2.59 -34.66
CA ALA A 148 18.21 -3.41 -33.63
C ALA A 148 18.53 -2.84 -32.25
N ARG A 149 17.52 -2.36 -31.52
CA ARG A 149 17.65 -1.93 -30.11
C ARG A 149 16.96 -2.94 -29.23
N ALA A 150 17.55 -3.34 -28.12
CA ALA A 150 16.89 -4.19 -27.14
C ALA A 150 17.10 -3.73 -25.69
N ILE A 151 16.10 -3.97 -24.86
CA ILE A 151 16.17 -3.65 -23.42
C ILE A 151 16.65 -4.88 -22.65
N ALA A 152 17.79 -4.73 -21.99
CA ALA A 152 18.33 -5.73 -21.09
C ALA A 152 17.80 -5.47 -19.68
N VAL A 153 17.06 -6.45 -19.15
CA VAL A 153 16.43 -6.35 -17.82
C VAL A 153 16.25 -7.74 -17.23
N ASN A 154 16.41 -7.85 -15.91
CA ASN A 154 16.19 -9.10 -15.19
C ASN A 154 14.76 -9.66 -15.45
N PRO A 155 14.61 -10.97 -15.73
CA PRO A 155 13.31 -11.58 -15.99
C PRO A 155 12.28 -11.42 -14.85
N ARG A 156 12.71 -11.46 -13.58
CA ARG A 156 11.81 -11.26 -12.43
C ARG A 156 11.34 -9.80 -12.33
N LEU A 157 12.23 -8.85 -12.63
CA LEU A 157 11.89 -7.42 -12.69
C LEU A 157 10.89 -7.10 -13.80
N SER A 158 11.05 -7.70 -14.98
CA SER A 158 10.10 -7.54 -16.09
C SER A 158 8.76 -8.22 -15.82
N TRP A 159 8.75 -9.39 -15.16
CA TRP A 159 7.52 -10.04 -14.74
C TRP A 159 6.73 -9.21 -13.73
N GLN A 160 7.40 -8.69 -12.69
CA GLN A 160 6.80 -7.73 -11.76
C GLN A 160 6.26 -6.50 -12.51
N GLY A 161 7.02 -5.96 -13.46
CA GLY A 161 6.61 -4.81 -14.26
C GLY A 161 5.28 -5.05 -15.00
N ASN A 162 4.96 -6.29 -15.39
CA ASN A 162 3.66 -6.61 -15.97
C ASN A 162 2.52 -6.48 -14.95
N HIS A 163 2.72 -6.96 -13.71
CA HIS A 163 1.74 -6.81 -12.64
C HIS A 163 1.56 -5.35 -12.23
N TYR A 164 2.67 -4.63 -12.05
CA TYR A 164 2.64 -3.20 -11.72
C TYR A 164 1.85 -2.41 -12.77
N ARG A 165 2.19 -2.59 -14.05
CA ARG A 165 1.49 -1.90 -15.15
C ARG A 165 0.02 -2.28 -15.22
N PHE A 166 -0.32 -3.55 -14.99
CA PHE A 166 -1.71 -4.00 -15.00
C PHE A 166 -2.55 -3.30 -13.93
N GLU A 167 -2.05 -3.28 -12.69
CA GLU A 167 -2.76 -2.65 -11.58
C GLU A 167 -2.88 -1.13 -11.75
N GLU A 168 -1.83 -0.45 -12.24
CA GLU A 168 -1.90 0.99 -12.51
C GLU A 168 -2.86 1.34 -13.64
N MET A 169 -2.88 0.55 -14.72
CA MET A 169 -3.82 0.77 -15.82
C MET A 169 -5.27 0.53 -15.37
N LEU A 170 -5.53 -0.54 -14.60
CA LEU A 170 -6.86 -0.75 -14.03
C LEU A 170 -7.28 0.40 -13.13
N HIS A 171 -6.38 0.89 -12.30
CA HIS A 171 -6.66 2.02 -11.42
C HIS A 171 -6.97 3.30 -12.19
N ALA A 172 -6.30 3.52 -13.32
CA ALA A 172 -6.57 4.65 -14.22
C ALA A 172 -7.85 4.48 -15.07
N GLY A 173 -8.47 3.30 -15.07
CA GLY A 173 -9.61 2.98 -15.95
C GLY A 173 -9.19 2.66 -17.39
N ASP A 174 -7.90 2.43 -17.63
CA ASP A 174 -7.34 2.09 -18.92
C ASP A 174 -7.44 0.57 -19.19
N ALA A 175 -7.29 0.20 -20.47
CA ALA A 175 -7.29 -1.19 -20.90
C ALA A 175 -6.06 -1.94 -20.40
N ALA A 176 -6.21 -2.69 -19.30
CA ALA A 176 -5.12 -3.42 -18.67
C ALA A 176 -5.04 -4.87 -19.16
N ARG A 177 -3.83 -5.42 -19.21
CA ARG A 177 -3.62 -6.87 -19.39
C ARG A 177 -2.32 -7.33 -18.75
N ILE A 178 -2.32 -8.56 -18.23
CA ILE A 178 -1.10 -9.31 -17.93
C ILE A 178 -0.88 -10.31 -19.07
N PRO A 179 0.26 -10.27 -19.77
CA PRO A 179 0.58 -11.29 -20.77
C PRO A 179 0.68 -12.68 -20.11
N PRO A 180 0.26 -13.76 -20.79
CA PRO A 180 0.49 -15.11 -20.29
C PRO A 180 1.97 -15.34 -19.97
N GLN A 181 2.28 -16.01 -18.84
CA GLN A 181 3.66 -16.14 -18.38
C GLN A 181 4.55 -16.86 -19.41
N HIS A 182 4.05 -17.91 -20.07
CA HIS A 182 4.80 -18.59 -21.12
C HIS A 182 5.17 -17.68 -22.30
N VAL A 183 4.38 -16.63 -22.59
CA VAL A 183 4.69 -15.63 -23.62
C VAL A 183 5.83 -14.73 -23.17
N HIS A 184 5.84 -14.32 -21.89
CA HIS A 184 6.94 -13.57 -21.30
C HIS A 184 8.23 -14.37 -21.30
N ASP A 185 8.19 -15.60 -20.80
CA ASP A 185 9.37 -16.45 -20.63
C ASP A 185 9.97 -16.84 -21.99
N ALA A 186 9.11 -17.14 -22.99
CA ALA A 186 9.56 -17.35 -24.36
C ALA A 186 10.23 -16.10 -24.96
N ALA A 187 9.76 -14.90 -24.63
CA ALA A 187 10.39 -13.66 -25.09
C ALA A 187 11.75 -13.41 -24.44
N VAL A 188 11.92 -13.77 -23.16
CA VAL A 188 13.22 -13.69 -22.46
C VAL A 188 14.26 -14.55 -23.17
N ALA A 189 13.93 -15.83 -23.45
CA ALA A 189 14.84 -16.74 -24.12
C ALA A 189 15.05 -16.37 -25.61
N GLY A 190 13.95 -16.07 -26.31
CA GLY A 190 13.96 -15.78 -27.74
C GLY A 190 14.69 -14.49 -28.11
N LEU A 191 14.70 -13.49 -27.23
CA LEU A 191 15.42 -12.23 -27.44
C LEU A 191 16.92 -12.45 -27.64
N ARG A 192 17.53 -13.29 -26.79
CA ARG A 192 18.96 -13.63 -26.89
C ARG A 192 19.28 -14.24 -28.25
N VAL A 193 18.54 -15.29 -28.61
CA VAL A 193 18.75 -16.03 -29.87
C VAL A 193 18.55 -15.11 -31.08
N SER A 194 17.55 -14.23 -31.04
CA SER A 194 17.28 -13.29 -32.12
C SER A 194 18.41 -12.28 -32.30
N LEU A 195 18.96 -11.74 -31.21
CA LEU A 195 20.07 -10.78 -31.27
C LEU A 195 21.37 -11.44 -31.74
N GLU A 196 21.69 -12.62 -31.23
CA GLU A 196 22.86 -13.41 -31.68
C GLU A 196 22.76 -13.74 -33.18
N ARG A 197 21.57 -14.11 -33.65
CA ARG A 197 21.30 -14.33 -35.08
C ARG A 197 21.45 -13.05 -35.89
N ILE A 198 20.98 -11.90 -35.40
CA ILE A 198 21.14 -10.60 -36.09
C ILE A 198 22.62 -10.30 -36.34
N GLU A 199 23.50 -10.52 -35.35
CA GLU A 199 24.93 -10.28 -35.54
C GLU A 199 25.57 -11.36 -36.44
N THR A 200 25.23 -12.64 -36.25
CA THR A 200 25.85 -13.76 -36.97
C THR A 200 25.49 -13.79 -38.46
N GLU A 201 24.26 -13.41 -38.80
CA GLU A 201 23.75 -13.37 -40.17
C GLU A 201 23.79 -11.96 -40.80
N ASP A 202 24.46 -10.98 -40.17
CA ASP A 202 24.61 -9.62 -40.69
C ASP A 202 23.28 -8.92 -41.05
N LEU A 203 22.25 -9.17 -40.24
CA LEU A 203 20.87 -8.77 -40.54
C LEU A 203 20.63 -7.26 -40.32
N ALA A 204 21.34 -6.63 -39.38
CA ALA A 204 21.20 -5.22 -39.06
C ALA A 204 22.53 -4.46 -39.28
N ASP A 205 22.43 -3.14 -39.40
CA ASP A 205 23.56 -2.23 -39.58
C ASP A 205 24.10 -1.73 -38.23
N ARG A 206 23.27 -1.78 -37.18
CA ARG A 206 23.66 -1.50 -35.79
C ARG A 206 22.86 -2.34 -34.80
N VAL A 207 23.51 -2.79 -33.73
CA VAL A 207 22.88 -3.51 -32.61
C VAL A 207 23.20 -2.80 -31.30
N GLN A 208 22.18 -2.50 -30.51
CA GLN A 208 22.32 -1.77 -29.25
C GLN A 208 21.52 -2.44 -28.12
N LEU A 209 22.17 -2.64 -26.97
CA LEU A 209 21.49 -3.01 -25.73
C LEU A 209 21.42 -1.82 -24.79
N ARG A 210 20.26 -1.64 -24.16
CA ARG A 210 20.03 -0.57 -23.19
C ARG A 210 19.45 -1.09 -21.88
N THR A 211 19.74 -0.41 -20.78
CA THR A 211 18.98 -0.58 -19.54
C THR A 211 17.58 0.01 -19.68
N ARG A 212 16.69 -0.33 -18.75
CA ARG A 212 15.37 0.32 -18.62
C ARG A 212 15.44 1.85 -18.46
N GLY A 213 16.55 2.36 -17.89
CA GLY A 213 16.82 3.80 -17.75
C GLY A 213 17.40 4.47 -19.00
N GLY A 214 17.61 3.71 -20.09
CA GLY A 214 18.12 4.23 -21.36
C GLY A 214 19.64 4.21 -21.53
N THR A 215 20.40 3.82 -20.50
CA THR A 215 21.86 3.67 -20.54
C THR A 215 22.25 2.61 -21.56
N VAL A 216 23.18 2.91 -22.45
CA VAL A 216 23.70 1.96 -23.46
C VAL A 216 24.71 1.01 -22.79
N LEU A 217 24.43 -0.28 -22.85
CA LEU A 217 25.27 -1.36 -22.29
C LEU A 217 26.14 -2.03 -23.35
N TYR A 218 25.62 -2.09 -24.58
CA TYR A 218 26.28 -2.67 -25.74
C TYR A 218 25.91 -1.84 -26.95
N ASP A 219 26.89 -1.61 -27.82
CA ASP A 219 26.72 -0.88 -29.07
C ASP A 219 27.74 -1.41 -30.08
N ASN A 220 27.24 -1.90 -31.21
CA ASN A 220 28.06 -2.44 -32.28
C ASN A 220 27.48 -2.01 -33.63
N GLU A 221 28.33 -1.47 -34.49
CA GLU A 221 27.96 -0.98 -35.82
C GLU A 221 28.69 -1.81 -36.88
N ARG A 222 28.00 -2.09 -37.98
CA ARG A 222 28.52 -2.85 -39.11
C ARG A 222 29.03 -1.91 -40.20
N GLY A 223 30.30 -2.03 -40.53
CA GLY A 223 30.93 -1.32 -41.64
C GLY A 223 31.14 -2.19 -42.88
N SER A 224 31.88 -1.68 -43.85
CA SER A 224 32.24 -2.41 -45.09
C SER A 224 33.05 -3.68 -44.84
N ASN A 225 33.78 -3.74 -43.72
CA ASN A 225 34.67 -4.83 -43.35
C ASN A 225 34.07 -5.77 -42.28
N GLY A 226 32.74 -5.70 -42.06
CA GLY A 226 32.03 -6.43 -41.02
C GLY A 226 31.78 -5.59 -39.75
N TRP A 227 31.51 -6.26 -38.63
CA TRP A 227 31.25 -5.61 -37.34
C TRP A 227 32.47 -4.88 -36.80
N SER A 228 32.26 -3.69 -36.23
CA SER A 228 33.33 -2.86 -35.64
C SER A 228 33.98 -3.52 -34.41
N ARG A 229 33.22 -4.37 -33.71
CA ARG A 229 33.68 -5.18 -32.58
C ARG A 229 33.20 -6.62 -32.76
N PRO A 230 33.90 -7.62 -32.19
CA PRO A 230 33.42 -9.00 -32.20
C PRO A 230 31.98 -9.10 -31.66
N PRO A 231 31.07 -9.80 -32.36
CA PRO A 231 29.71 -10.07 -31.91
C PRO A 231 29.67 -10.66 -30.50
N GLN A 232 29.03 -9.95 -29.57
CA GLN A 232 28.93 -10.35 -28.16
C GLN A 232 27.61 -9.90 -27.52
N VAL A 233 26.60 -9.56 -28.33
CA VAL A 233 25.32 -9.04 -27.82
C VAL A 233 24.65 -10.03 -26.85
N GLY A 234 24.69 -11.33 -27.14
CA GLY A 234 24.11 -12.37 -26.29
C GLY A 234 24.73 -12.42 -24.90
N ALA A 235 26.06 -12.37 -24.82
CA ALA A 235 26.79 -12.34 -23.56
C ALA A 235 26.56 -11.03 -22.79
N ALA A 236 26.44 -9.90 -23.49
CA ALA A 236 26.13 -8.62 -22.87
C ALA A 236 24.71 -8.59 -22.28
N LEU A 237 23.72 -9.16 -22.98
CA LEU A 237 22.36 -9.31 -22.49
C LEU A 237 22.31 -10.22 -21.26
N GLU A 238 22.96 -11.39 -21.33
CA GLU A 238 23.00 -12.36 -20.23
C GLU A 238 23.66 -11.76 -18.98
N ARG A 239 24.76 -11.01 -19.13
CA ARG A 239 25.41 -10.31 -18.01
C ARG A 239 24.45 -9.37 -17.29
N GLU A 240 23.67 -8.56 -18.00
CA GLU A 240 22.74 -7.64 -17.32
C GLU A 240 21.52 -8.36 -16.76
N GLN A 241 20.97 -9.36 -17.46
CA GLN A 241 19.83 -10.14 -16.96
C GLN A 241 20.16 -10.89 -15.66
N THR A 242 21.40 -11.38 -15.54
CA THR A 242 21.88 -12.15 -14.40
C THR A 242 22.66 -11.31 -13.38
N ARG A 243 22.88 -10.01 -13.65
CA ARG A 243 23.60 -9.13 -12.73
C ARG A 243 22.91 -9.13 -11.36
N PRO A 244 23.65 -9.40 -10.27
CA PRO A 244 23.12 -9.25 -8.93
C PRO A 244 22.61 -7.83 -8.72
N MET A 245 21.33 -7.69 -8.39
CA MET A 245 20.74 -6.39 -8.10
C MET A 245 21.47 -5.74 -6.92
N THR A 246 21.68 -4.44 -7.02
CA THR A 246 22.14 -3.64 -5.88
C THR A 246 21.08 -3.66 -4.77
N ARG A 247 21.48 -3.37 -3.54
CA ARG A 247 20.55 -3.34 -2.40
C ARG A 247 19.40 -2.32 -2.62
N GLY A 248 19.67 -1.20 -3.29
CA GLY A 248 18.64 -0.22 -3.64
C GLY A 248 17.70 -0.67 -4.76
N GLU A 249 18.20 -1.44 -5.74
CA GLU A 249 17.35 -2.06 -6.77
C GLU A 249 16.46 -3.14 -6.16
N LEU A 250 16.98 -3.95 -5.22
CA LEU A 250 16.19 -4.93 -4.46
C LEU A 250 15.11 -4.27 -3.60
N GLN A 251 15.42 -3.11 -3.00
CA GLN A 251 14.45 -2.36 -2.22
C GLN A 251 13.27 -1.92 -3.08
N ARG A 252 13.55 -1.19 -4.17
CA ARG A 252 12.51 -0.78 -5.13
C ARG A 252 11.73 -1.98 -5.67
N PHE A 253 12.41 -3.09 -5.94
CA PHE A 253 11.75 -4.32 -6.36
C PHE A 253 10.82 -4.89 -5.27
N ALA A 254 11.13 -4.79 -3.98
CA ALA A 254 10.16 -5.20 -2.96
C ALA A 254 8.99 -4.21 -2.84
N ASP A 255 9.27 -2.91 -2.89
CA ASP A 255 8.27 -1.85 -2.79
C ASP A 255 7.25 -1.93 -3.93
N ASP A 256 7.71 -2.16 -5.16
CA ASP A 256 6.84 -2.34 -6.34
C ASP A 256 5.91 -3.55 -6.19
N TRP A 257 6.36 -4.63 -5.53
CA TRP A 257 5.49 -5.78 -5.21
C TRP A 257 4.47 -5.47 -4.14
N SER A 258 4.87 -4.75 -3.08
CA SER A 258 3.95 -4.28 -2.04
C SER A 258 2.89 -3.34 -2.61
N HIS A 259 3.29 -2.47 -3.54
CA HIS A 259 2.37 -1.59 -4.25
C HIS A 259 1.35 -2.37 -5.09
N VAL A 260 1.81 -3.37 -5.85
CA VAL A 260 0.92 -4.29 -6.60
C VAL A 260 -0.10 -4.94 -5.67
N LEU A 261 0.35 -5.52 -4.55
CA LEU A 261 -0.54 -6.18 -3.60
C LEU A 261 -1.54 -5.19 -2.98
N GLY A 262 -1.09 -3.99 -2.61
CA GLY A 262 -1.98 -2.93 -2.11
C GLY A 262 -3.03 -2.51 -3.13
N ARG A 263 -2.69 -2.39 -4.41
CA ARG A 263 -3.66 -2.13 -5.48
C ARG A 263 -4.67 -3.26 -5.66
N MET A 264 -4.21 -4.51 -5.61
CA MET A 264 -5.09 -5.68 -5.67
C MET A 264 -6.09 -5.70 -4.52
N GLU A 265 -5.65 -5.37 -3.31
CA GLU A 265 -6.51 -5.26 -2.12
C GLU A 265 -7.54 -4.12 -2.29
N VAL A 266 -7.11 -2.93 -2.73
CA VAL A 266 -7.99 -1.77 -2.96
C VAL A 266 -9.09 -2.06 -3.99
N ARG A 267 -8.78 -2.80 -5.07
CA ARG A 267 -9.77 -3.18 -6.08
C ARG A 267 -10.62 -4.40 -5.71
N ASN A 268 -10.48 -4.94 -4.49
CA ASN A 268 -11.11 -6.18 -4.04
C ASN A 268 -10.85 -7.36 -5.00
N ALA A 269 -9.60 -7.54 -5.41
CA ALA A 269 -9.21 -8.72 -6.18
C ALA A 269 -9.53 -10.01 -5.40
N ARG A 270 -9.81 -11.10 -6.11
CA ARG A 270 -10.11 -12.39 -5.47
C ARG A 270 -8.94 -12.82 -4.57
N GLU A 271 -9.26 -13.34 -3.38
CA GLU A 271 -8.25 -13.72 -2.38
C GLU A 271 -7.26 -14.77 -2.90
N ASP A 272 -7.71 -15.73 -3.72
CA ASP A 272 -6.84 -16.73 -4.34
C ASP A 272 -5.80 -16.10 -5.28
N ARG A 273 -6.18 -15.03 -5.99
CA ARG A 273 -5.27 -14.26 -6.86
C ARG A 273 -4.28 -13.45 -6.02
N ILE A 274 -4.74 -12.80 -4.96
CA ILE A 274 -3.86 -12.05 -4.03
C ILE A 274 -2.83 -13.00 -3.40
N ALA A 275 -3.27 -14.17 -2.94
CA ALA A 275 -2.40 -15.18 -2.36
C ALA A 275 -1.33 -15.69 -3.35
N ALA A 276 -1.73 -15.95 -4.61
CA ALA A 276 -0.80 -16.37 -5.65
C ALA A 276 0.27 -15.31 -5.96
N VAL A 277 -0.13 -14.04 -6.09
CA VAL A 277 0.81 -12.93 -6.33
C VAL A 277 1.72 -12.69 -5.12
N ARG A 278 1.19 -12.79 -3.90
CA ARG A 278 1.98 -12.67 -2.66
C ARG A 278 3.03 -13.78 -2.55
N ALA A 279 2.66 -15.02 -2.85
CA ALA A 279 3.59 -16.14 -2.87
C ALA A 279 4.71 -15.92 -3.91
N ARG A 280 4.35 -15.43 -5.10
CA ARG A 280 5.33 -15.10 -6.14
C ARG A 280 6.26 -13.96 -5.72
N ALA A 281 5.73 -12.88 -5.16
CA ALA A 281 6.54 -11.76 -4.67
C ALA A 281 7.58 -12.20 -3.62
N ALA A 282 7.15 -13.05 -2.66
CA ALA A 282 8.05 -13.59 -1.65
C ALA A 282 9.14 -14.49 -2.24
N GLU A 283 8.81 -15.31 -3.24
CA GLU A 283 9.77 -16.15 -3.97
C GLU A 283 10.79 -15.29 -4.73
N ASP A 284 10.32 -14.29 -5.49
CA ASP A 284 11.17 -13.42 -6.30
C ASP A 284 12.18 -12.66 -5.42
N VAL A 285 11.72 -12.05 -4.32
CA VAL A 285 12.58 -11.33 -3.36
C VAL A 285 13.58 -12.28 -2.73
N SER A 286 13.14 -13.47 -2.31
CA SER A 286 14.04 -14.48 -1.70
C SER A 286 15.14 -14.93 -2.64
N HIS A 287 14.80 -15.14 -3.92
CA HIS A 287 15.75 -15.54 -4.96
C HIS A 287 16.80 -14.46 -5.19
N LEU A 288 16.37 -13.21 -5.38
CA LEU A 288 17.29 -12.11 -5.66
C LEU A 288 18.18 -11.76 -4.46
N LEU A 289 17.67 -11.92 -3.22
CA LEU A 289 18.49 -11.84 -2.01
C LEU A 289 19.53 -12.95 -1.92
N ALA A 290 19.21 -14.17 -2.35
CA ALA A 290 20.18 -15.28 -2.41
C ALA A 290 21.29 -14.98 -3.41
N GLN A 291 20.92 -14.57 -4.62
CA GLN A 291 21.86 -14.15 -5.65
C GLN A 291 22.79 -13.01 -5.17
N ARG A 292 22.24 -12.04 -4.44
CA ARG A 292 23.06 -10.96 -3.86
C ARG A 292 24.03 -11.46 -2.79
N ARG A 293 23.60 -12.39 -1.92
CA ARG A 293 24.48 -13.00 -0.91
C ARG A 293 25.63 -13.76 -1.54
N GLU A 294 25.38 -14.46 -2.63
CA GLU A 294 26.42 -15.16 -3.41
C GLU A 294 27.40 -14.16 -4.03
N ALA A 295 26.90 -13.06 -4.61
CA ALA A 295 27.73 -12.00 -5.17
C ALA A 295 28.54 -11.21 -4.14
N ASP A 296 28.03 -11.07 -2.91
CA ASP A 296 28.74 -10.47 -1.78
C ASP A 296 29.82 -11.43 -1.18
N GLY A 297 29.90 -12.68 -1.66
CA GLY A 297 30.51 -13.81 -0.96
C GLY A 297 31.82 -14.38 -1.51
N ASP A 298 32.69 -13.57 -2.12
CA ASP A 298 34.11 -13.92 -2.35
C ASP A 298 35.09 -13.16 -1.42
N ASP A 299 34.57 -12.39 -0.46
CA ASP A 299 35.37 -11.78 0.61
C ASP A 299 34.74 -12.09 1.98
N ARG A 300 35.21 -13.20 2.56
CA ARG A 300 35.10 -13.64 3.98
C ARG A 300 33.90 -14.50 4.39
N SER A 301 34.20 -15.80 4.46
CA SER A 301 33.91 -16.74 5.56
C SER A 301 32.52 -16.73 6.22
N ARG A 302 31.80 -17.82 5.96
CA ARG A 302 30.72 -18.44 6.75
C ARG A 302 30.57 -17.93 8.19
N ARG A 303 29.45 -17.25 8.47
CA ARG A 303 28.78 -17.31 9.79
C ARG A 303 27.26 -17.37 9.65
N GLY A 304 26.73 -18.59 9.76
CA GLY A 304 25.51 -18.92 10.50
C GLY A 304 24.14 -18.79 9.80
N ARG A 305 23.58 -19.92 9.36
CA ARG A 305 22.19 -20.32 9.68
C ARG A 305 22.12 -21.85 9.86
N SER A 306 21.55 -22.30 10.98
CA SER A 306 21.28 -23.71 11.23
C SER A 306 20.03 -24.15 10.46
N ILE A 307 20.11 -25.39 10.00
CA ILE A 307 19.04 -26.18 9.39
C ILE A 307 17.86 -26.23 10.39
N PHE A 308 16.62 -26.08 9.91
CA PHE A 308 15.34 -25.98 10.66
C PHE A 308 14.89 -24.57 11.11
N GLN A 309 14.41 -23.76 10.16
CA GLN A 309 13.38 -22.75 10.42
C GLN A 309 12.38 -22.71 9.25
N THR A 310 11.11 -22.99 9.56
CA THR A 310 9.97 -22.84 8.66
C THR A 310 9.85 -21.38 8.23
N ARG A 311 9.55 -21.15 6.93
CA ARG A 311 9.61 -19.85 6.22
C ARG A 311 8.96 -18.71 7.00
N ALA A 312 9.77 -17.83 7.60
CA ALA A 312 9.35 -16.50 8.01
C ALA A 312 9.06 -15.65 6.76
N ASP A 313 8.01 -14.83 6.82
CA ASP A 313 7.59 -13.91 5.76
C ASP A 313 8.71 -12.91 5.44
N ALA A 314 9.49 -13.24 4.41
CA ALA A 314 10.64 -12.47 3.97
C ALA A 314 10.25 -11.10 3.42
N LEU A 315 9.01 -10.93 2.94
CA LEU A 315 8.52 -9.66 2.38
C LEU A 315 8.15 -8.68 3.49
N GLY A 316 7.39 -9.15 4.49
CA GLY A 316 7.06 -8.35 5.67
C GLY A 316 8.29 -7.88 6.45
N MET A 317 9.30 -8.75 6.60
CA MET A 317 10.56 -8.38 7.28
C MET A 317 11.46 -7.44 6.48
N PHE A 318 11.38 -7.45 5.15
CA PHE A 318 12.25 -6.65 4.29
C PHE A 318 11.76 -5.21 4.16
N VAL A 319 10.44 -5.01 3.96
CA VAL A 319 9.82 -3.67 3.85
C VAL A 319 9.90 -2.88 5.17
N GLU A 320 9.78 -3.54 6.33
CA GLU A 320 9.88 -2.87 7.63
C GLU A 320 11.29 -2.39 8.03
N LEU A 321 12.36 -2.81 7.34
CA LEU A 321 13.74 -2.56 7.77
C LEU A 321 14.56 -1.63 6.84
N TYR A 322 14.14 -1.41 5.59
CA TYR A 322 15.09 -0.95 4.56
C TYR A 322 14.83 0.39 3.88
N ASP A 323 13.66 1.03 4.03
CA ASP A 323 13.47 2.34 3.40
C ASP A 323 14.20 3.45 4.22
N ASN A 324 15.13 4.17 3.57
CA ASN A 324 15.95 5.30 4.07
C ASN A 324 16.89 5.07 5.27
N ALA A 325 17.41 3.86 5.46
CA ALA A 325 18.35 3.61 6.56
C ALA A 325 19.76 4.20 6.31
N LEU A 326 20.28 4.99 7.27
CA LEU A 326 21.72 5.29 7.37
C LEU A 326 22.50 3.96 7.47
N ARG A 327 23.71 3.89 6.92
CA ARG A 327 24.48 2.63 6.86
C ARG A 327 25.83 2.82 7.50
N ASP A 328 26.29 1.79 8.21
CA ASP A 328 27.63 1.81 8.76
C ASP A 328 28.72 1.55 7.70
N ALA A 329 29.99 1.62 8.12
CA ALA A 329 31.15 1.38 7.26
C ALA A 329 31.15 0.00 6.59
N GLU A 330 30.43 -0.98 7.17
CA GLU A 330 30.23 -2.32 6.64
C GLU A 330 28.89 -2.47 5.87
N ARG A 331 28.22 -1.36 5.54
CA ARG A 331 26.96 -1.25 4.79
C ARG A 331 25.74 -1.88 5.48
N ARG A 332 25.79 -2.17 6.78
CA ARG A 332 24.63 -2.64 7.57
C ARG A 332 23.67 -1.48 7.82
N PRO A 333 22.34 -1.69 7.71
CA PRO A 333 21.38 -0.64 8.00
C PRO A 333 21.38 -0.29 9.50
N ILE A 334 21.34 1.00 9.81
CA ILE A 334 21.28 1.56 11.17
C ILE A 334 19.82 1.89 11.54
N GLY A 335 18.90 1.88 10.58
CA GLY A 335 17.48 2.26 10.69
C GLY A 335 17.18 3.58 9.97
N ASN A 336 15.91 3.89 9.73
CA ASN A 336 15.45 5.10 9.03
C ASN A 336 15.52 6.34 9.96
N ILE A 337 16.75 6.86 10.16
CA ILE A 337 17.02 7.96 11.09
C ILE A 337 16.37 9.27 10.65
N GLU A 338 16.28 9.53 9.34
CA GLU A 338 15.61 10.71 8.79
C GLU A 338 14.11 10.71 9.13
N ALA A 339 13.40 9.64 8.81
CA ALA A 339 11.97 9.54 9.13
C ALA A 339 11.73 9.56 10.64
N HIS A 340 12.65 8.98 11.43
CA HIS A 340 12.60 9.03 12.88
C HIS A 340 12.75 10.47 13.41
N ALA A 341 13.76 11.21 12.96
CA ALA A 341 14.01 12.59 13.37
C ALA A 341 12.87 13.53 12.95
N GLY A 342 12.40 13.43 11.71
CA GLY A 342 11.26 14.20 11.24
C GLY A 342 9.95 13.83 11.95
N GLY A 343 9.74 12.53 12.19
CA GLY A 343 8.60 12.02 12.94
C GLY A 343 8.58 12.46 14.40
N ARG A 344 9.75 12.59 15.03
CA ARG A 344 9.91 13.10 16.40
C ARG A 344 9.41 14.53 16.56
N LEU A 345 9.80 15.43 15.65
CA LEU A 345 9.31 16.81 15.69
C LEU A 345 7.80 16.86 15.46
N ALA A 346 7.28 16.07 14.52
CA ALA A 346 5.84 16.01 14.25
C ALA A 346 5.05 15.54 15.48
N GLN A 347 5.49 14.48 16.16
CA GLN A 347 4.84 14.00 17.37
C GLN A 347 4.96 14.96 18.54
N SER A 348 6.12 15.60 18.70
CA SER A 348 6.30 16.64 19.72
C SER A 348 5.32 17.79 19.51
N TYR A 349 5.11 18.21 18.25
CA TYR A 349 4.12 19.24 17.93
C TYR A 349 2.67 18.78 18.13
N MET A 350 2.33 17.54 17.75
CA MET A 350 1.01 16.95 18.03
C MET A 350 0.73 16.91 19.54
N ALA A 351 1.72 16.56 20.36
CA ALA A 351 1.59 16.58 21.82
C ALA A 351 1.35 18.00 22.35
N LEU A 352 2.07 19.02 21.85
CA LEU A 352 1.81 20.42 22.22
C LEU A 352 0.42 20.89 21.79
N LYS A 353 -0.04 20.50 20.59
CA LYS A 353 -1.39 20.82 20.10
C LYS A 353 -2.48 20.14 20.90
N LEU A 354 -2.22 18.92 21.38
CA LEU A 354 -3.11 18.25 22.31
C LEU A 354 -3.18 18.99 23.64
N VAL A 355 -2.05 19.42 24.21
CA VAL A 355 -2.03 20.23 25.45
C VAL A 355 -2.84 21.52 25.26
N GLU A 356 -2.67 22.19 24.11
CA GLU A 356 -3.43 23.40 23.75
C GLU A 356 -4.93 23.11 23.69
N ALA A 357 -5.35 22.01 23.04
CA ALA A 357 -6.74 21.60 22.95
C ALA A 357 -7.35 21.28 24.33
N VAL A 358 -6.66 20.48 25.15
CA VAL A 358 -7.13 20.07 26.49
C VAL A 358 -7.26 21.29 27.41
N ARG A 359 -6.31 22.25 27.31
CA ARG A 359 -6.40 23.55 28.00
C ARG A 359 -7.62 24.34 27.56
N ASP A 360 -7.82 24.51 26.26
CA ASP A 360 -8.90 25.34 25.70
C ASP A 360 -10.29 24.76 25.97
N LEU A 361 -10.36 23.45 26.24
CA LEU A 361 -11.57 22.75 26.68
C LEU A 361 -11.80 22.83 28.20
N GLY A 362 -10.84 23.36 28.97
CA GLY A 362 -10.92 23.42 30.44
C GLY A 362 -10.75 22.05 31.12
N LEU A 363 -10.08 21.10 30.46
CA LEU A 363 -9.90 19.73 30.96
C LEU A 363 -8.61 19.55 31.81
N LEU A 364 -7.75 20.57 31.85
CA LEU A 364 -6.58 20.59 32.72
C LEU A 364 -6.98 21.08 34.13
N PRO A 365 -6.48 20.44 35.21
CA PRO A 365 -6.69 20.92 36.57
C PRO A 365 -6.01 22.27 36.81
N ASP A 366 -6.68 23.13 37.59
CA ASP A 366 -6.13 24.43 37.99
C ASP A 366 -4.81 24.26 38.75
N GLY A 367 -3.76 24.96 38.29
CA GLY A 367 -2.42 24.87 38.88
C GLY A 367 -1.66 23.58 38.57
N GLY A 368 -2.17 22.71 37.68
CA GLY A 368 -1.49 21.49 37.26
C GLY A 368 -0.18 21.74 36.49
N THR A 369 0.84 20.93 36.75
CA THR A 369 2.14 21.00 36.07
C THR A 369 2.34 19.81 35.15
N ILE A 370 2.74 20.03 33.90
CA ILE A 370 3.05 18.95 32.95
C ILE A 370 4.46 18.41 33.19
N LEU A 371 4.57 17.10 33.36
CA LEU A 371 5.82 16.37 33.55
C LEU A 371 6.08 15.43 32.37
N ALA A 372 7.35 15.34 31.98
CA ALA A 372 7.82 14.32 31.05
C ALA A 372 8.04 12.99 31.80
N THR A 373 7.31 11.95 31.41
CA THR A 373 7.41 10.59 31.96
C THR A 373 8.04 9.63 30.94
N ARG A 374 8.36 8.40 31.36
CA ARG A 374 8.87 7.40 30.41
C ARG A 374 7.75 6.99 29.46
N ALA A 375 8.08 6.74 28.19
CA ALA A 375 7.15 6.15 27.23
C ALA A 375 6.57 4.84 27.79
N MET A 376 5.24 4.78 27.95
CA MET A 376 4.54 3.63 28.53
C MET A 376 3.97 2.67 27.48
N VAL A 377 3.57 3.17 26.30
CA VAL A 377 3.01 2.37 25.21
C VAL A 377 4.15 1.86 24.34
N GLN A 378 4.41 0.55 24.34
CA GLN A 378 5.47 -0.09 23.54
C GLN A 378 4.91 -1.06 22.51
N ASP A 379 5.27 -0.87 21.24
CA ASP A 379 5.20 -1.94 20.25
C ASP A 379 6.33 -2.96 20.52
N LYS A 380 5.96 -4.21 20.82
CA LYS A 380 6.91 -5.30 21.13
C LYS A 380 7.37 -6.06 19.88
N ARG A 381 7.06 -5.60 18.67
CA ARG A 381 7.37 -6.29 17.40
C ARG A 381 8.83 -6.16 16.93
N GLY A 382 9.73 -5.54 17.71
CA GLY A 382 11.14 -5.34 17.33
C GLY A 382 11.99 -6.62 17.38
N SER A 383 12.97 -6.75 16.49
CA SER A 383 13.95 -7.85 16.54
C SER A 383 15.07 -7.54 17.53
N LYS A 384 15.88 -8.55 17.89
CA LYS A 384 17.07 -8.33 18.75
C LYS A 384 18.07 -7.36 18.11
N GLU A 385 18.12 -7.28 16.79
CA GLU A 385 19.06 -6.44 16.03
C GLU A 385 18.51 -5.02 15.83
N PHE A 386 17.20 -4.90 15.59
CA PHE A 386 16.47 -3.65 15.38
C PHE A 386 15.34 -3.48 16.41
N PRO A 387 15.67 -3.09 17.66
CA PRO A 387 14.66 -2.81 18.67
C PRO A 387 13.78 -1.60 18.32
N ALA A 388 12.57 -1.60 18.86
CA ALA A 388 11.64 -0.48 18.75
C ALA A 388 12.21 0.79 19.42
N ALA A 389 12.01 1.93 18.77
CA ALA A 389 12.49 3.26 19.16
C ALA A 389 11.32 4.24 19.16
N HIS A 390 11.06 4.94 20.26
CA HIS A 390 9.95 5.90 20.34
C HIS A 390 10.30 7.19 19.60
N ARG A 391 9.37 7.67 18.77
CA ARG A 391 9.55 8.97 18.09
C ARG A 391 9.44 10.13 19.08
N LEU A 392 8.51 10.06 20.05
CA LEU A 392 8.36 11.05 21.10
C LEU A 392 9.37 10.79 22.25
N PRO A 393 10.15 11.79 22.71
CA PRO A 393 11.24 11.55 23.66
C PRO A 393 10.77 11.21 25.09
N ALA A 394 9.50 11.48 25.41
CA ALA A 394 8.84 11.20 26.67
C ALA A 394 7.32 11.27 26.51
N ASP A 395 6.61 10.50 27.34
CA ASP A 395 5.17 10.66 27.53
C ASP A 395 4.89 11.90 28.41
N LEU A 396 3.65 12.38 28.46
CA LEU A 396 3.26 13.56 29.23
C LEU A 396 2.20 13.19 30.28
N ALA A 397 2.45 13.59 31.52
CA ALA A 397 1.51 13.50 32.63
C ALA A 397 1.27 14.87 33.24
N VAL A 398 0.07 15.10 33.76
CA VAL A 398 -0.27 16.27 34.54
C VAL A 398 -0.19 15.89 36.02
N GLU A 399 0.60 16.64 36.78
CA GLU A 399 0.66 16.58 38.23
C GLU A 399 -0.23 17.69 38.81
N SER A 400 -1.27 17.29 39.53
CA SER A 400 -2.17 18.18 40.25
C SER A 400 -1.51 18.74 41.52
N PRO A 401 -2.00 19.86 42.09
CA PRO A 401 -1.43 20.46 43.30
C PRO A 401 -1.43 19.56 44.55
N ASP A 402 -2.31 18.55 44.58
CA ASP A 402 -2.40 17.51 45.60
C ASP A 402 -1.37 16.37 45.42
N GLY A 403 -0.57 16.42 44.35
CA GLY A 403 0.44 15.43 44.00
C GLY A 403 -0.10 14.24 43.19
N GLU A 404 -1.39 14.24 42.80
CA GLU A 404 -1.93 13.20 41.92
C GLU A 404 -1.36 13.35 40.51
N ARG A 405 -0.94 12.24 39.90
CA ARG A 405 -0.37 12.23 38.54
C ARG A 405 -1.25 11.42 37.61
N ARG A 406 -1.72 12.06 36.54
CA ARG A 406 -2.55 11.44 35.50
C ARG A 406 -1.95 11.67 34.12
N ARG A 407 -2.06 10.71 33.21
CA ARG A 407 -1.52 10.89 31.85
C ARG A 407 -2.33 11.96 31.12
N LEU A 408 -1.71 12.70 30.23
CA LEU A 408 -2.41 13.74 29.45
C LEU A 408 -3.64 13.19 28.71
N THR A 409 -3.55 11.95 28.21
CA THR A 409 -4.68 11.28 27.54
C THR A 409 -5.84 10.96 28.46
N GLU A 410 -5.60 10.76 29.76
CA GLU A 410 -6.65 10.44 30.74
C GLU A 410 -7.54 11.65 31.08
N HIS A 411 -7.18 12.86 30.62
CA HIS A 411 -8.00 14.06 30.75
C HIS A 411 -9.05 14.21 29.64
N LEU A 412 -9.06 13.34 28.63
CA LEU A 412 -10.05 13.34 27.55
C LEU A 412 -11.25 12.48 27.93
N ASP A 413 -12.46 13.03 27.83
CA ASP A 413 -13.70 12.32 28.18
C ASP A 413 -14.02 11.24 27.13
N VAL A 414 -13.82 11.56 25.84
CA VAL A 414 -14.17 10.66 24.74
C VAL A 414 -13.16 9.52 24.62
N GLU A 415 -13.61 8.29 24.85
CA GLU A 415 -12.77 7.09 24.80
C GLU A 415 -12.09 6.89 23.44
N LEU A 416 -12.79 7.18 22.34
CA LEU A 416 -12.21 7.11 20.99
C LEU A 416 -11.03 8.08 20.82
N ASN A 417 -11.10 9.27 21.42
CA ASN A 417 -10.00 10.22 21.39
C ASN A 417 -8.81 9.70 22.19
N ARG A 418 -9.04 9.07 23.35
CA ARG A 418 -7.97 8.43 24.15
C ARG A 418 -7.22 7.38 23.34
N VAL A 419 -7.94 6.47 22.68
CA VAL A 419 -7.35 5.42 21.84
C VAL A 419 -6.60 6.01 20.64
N ALA A 420 -7.19 7.00 19.96
CA ALA A 420 -6.56 7.65 18.81
C ALA A 420 -5.27 8.38 19.20
N VAL A 421 -5.29 9.12 20.31
CA VAL A 421 -4.12 9.85 20.81
C VAL A 421 -3.02 8.90 21.28
N ASP A 422 -3.36 7.85 22.03
CA ASP A 422 -2.38 6.85 22.47
C ASP A 422 -1.75 6.12 21.28
N ARG A 423 -2.50 5.86 20.21
CA ARG A 423 -1.97 5.24 18.98
C ARG A 423 -1.13 6.21 18.15
N ASP A 424 -1.67 7.39 17.86
CA ASP A 424 -1.15 8.27 16.81
C ASP A 424 -0.09 9.27 17.33
N VAL A 425 -0.18 9.66 18.60
CA VAL A 425 0.73 10.61 19.26
C VAL A 425 1.76 9.88 20.12
N PHE A 426 1.34 9.02 21.05
CA PHE A 426 2.25 8.40 22.04
C PHE A 426 2.75 7.00 21.64
N GLY A 427 2.12 6.36 20.65
CA GLY A 427 2.33 4.94 20.32
C GLY A 427 3.22 4.65 19.10
N ARG A 428 3.59 5.65 18.28
CA ARG A 428 4.43 5.36 17.11
C ARG A 428 5.87 5.05 17.50
N THR A 429 6.32 3.88 17.06
CA THR A 429 7.69 3.42 17.24
C THR A 429 8.31 3.10 15.89
N ASP A 430 9.57 3.49 15.71
CA ASP A 430 10.40 3.06 14.58
C ASP A 430 11.25 1.85 14.95
N ARG A 431 11.89 1.22 13.95
CA ARG A 431 12.88 0.15 14.17
C ARG A 431 14.26 0.68 13.86
N LEU A 432 15.08 0.82 14.89
CA LEU A 432 16.44 1.36 14.78
C LEU A 432 17.46 0.35 15.30
N SER A 433 18.69 0.41 14.80
CA SER A 433 19.79 -0.40 15.33
C SER A 433 20.01 -0.07 16.81
N ARG A 434 20.64 -0.99 17.56
CA ARG A 434 20.98 -0.72 18.97
C ARG A 434 21.85 0.52 19.14
N LEU A 435 22.76 0.79 18.20
CA LEU A 435 23.64 1.95 18.27
C LEU A 435 22.83 3.25 18.10
N ALA A 436 21.91 3.30 17.14
CA ALA A 436 20.99 4.42 16.96
C ALA A 436 20.08 4.62 18.17
N ASN A 437 19.53 3.55 18.75
CA ASN A 437 18.76 3.61 19.98
C ASN A 437 19.56 4.17 21.18
N VAL A 438 20.87 3.89 21.24
CA VAL A 438 21.74 4.47 22.27
C VAL A 438 21.92 5.97 22.05
N VAL A 439 22.21 6.40 20.82
CA VAL A 439 22.32 7.83 20.48
C VAL A 439 21.00 8.55 20.80
N ASP A 440 19.89 7.93 20.44
CA ASP A 440 18.57 8.50 20.67
C ASP A 440 18.26 8.68 22.17
N SER A 441 18.55 7.66 22.98
CA SER A 441 18.44 7.77 24.44
C SER A 441 19.36 8.86 25.03
N TRP A 442 20.53 9.09 24.43
CA TRP A 442 21.42 10.18 24.85
C TRP A 442 20.83 11.55 24.52
N LEU A 443 20.22 11.72 23.35
CA LEU A 443 19.52 12.95 22.96
C LEU A 443 18.37 13.28 23.92
N GLU A 444 17.58 12.26 24.27
CA GLU A 444 16.51 12.38 25.27
C GLU A 444 17.03 12.88 26.63
N ALA A 445 18.11 12.27 27.12
CA ALA A 445 18.75 12.59 28.39
C ALA A 445 19.48 13.95 28.37
N ALA A 446 19.99 14.37 27.20
CA ALA A 446 20.73 15.61 27.02
C ALA A 446 19.85 16.86 27.11
N GLY A 447 18.52 16.73 26.95
CA GLY A 447 17.62 17.85 27.17
C GLY A 447 16.26 17.75 26.50
N MET A 448 16.06 16.87 25.51
CA MET A 448 14.80 16.83 24.75
C MET A 448 13.58 16.62 25.65
N ARG A 449 13.65 15.72 26.64
CA ARG A 449 12.54 15.50 27.60
C ARG A 449 12.18 16.74 28.40
N LYS A 450 13.19 17.44 28.91
CA LYS A 450 13.01 18.68 29.69
C LYS A 450 12.46 19.80 28.83
N THR A 451 12.96 19.92 27.59
CA THR A 451 12.50 20.89 26.61
C THR A 451 11.03 20.66 26.25
N LEU A 452 10.63 19.42 25.99
CA LEU A 452 9.25 19.05 25.68
C LEU A 452 8.31 19.42 26.84
N ALA A 453 8.66 19.04 28.08
CA ALA A 453 7.87 19.40 29.26
C ALA A 453 7.78 20.93 29.46
N ARG A 454 8.89 21.66 29.27
CA ARG A 454 8.91 23.12 29.37
C ARG A 454 8.00 23.78 28.33
N ALA A 455 8.05 23.31 27.08
CA ALA A 455 7.18 23.79 26.01
C ALA A 455 5.71 23.47 26.33
N ALA A 456 5.41 22.25 26.77
CA ALA A 456 4.06 21.86 27.17
C ALA A 456 3.50 22.72 28.31
N ASN A 457 4.30 23.04 29.34
CA ASN A 457 3.87 23.94 30.42
C ASN A 457 3.64 25.39 29.94
N ALA A 458 4.44 25.89 28.99
CA ALA A 458 4.20 27.22 28.41
C ALA A 458 2.87 27.27 27.64
N VAL A 459 2.51 26.18 26.96
CA VAL A 459 1.21 26.01 26.30
C VAL A 459 0.11 25.88 27.35
N ALA A 460 0.22 24.96 28.31
CA ALA A 460 -0.80 24.71 29.33
C ALA A 460 -1.16 25.97 30.14
N SER A 461 -0.17 26.80 30.49
CA SER A 461 -0.37 28.06 31.22
C SER A 461 -0.94 29.21 30.37
N GLY A 462 -1.20 28.99 29.08
CA GLY A 462 -1.70 30.03 28.18
C GLY A 462 -0.67 31.08 27.76
N ARG A 463 0.58 30.99 28.24
CA ARG A 463 1.65 31.95 27.92
C ARG A 463 2.07 31.91 26.45
N MET A 464 1.91 30.77 25.80
CA MET A 464 2.27 30.57 24.39
C MET A 464 1.25 29.68 23.69
N SER A 465 1.10 29.85 22.38
CA SER A 465 0.43 28.86 21.54
C SER A 465 1.34 27.65 21.30
N ALA A 466 0.77 26.51 20.90
CA ALA A 466 1.56 25.33 20.54
C ALA A 466 2.56 25.63 19.41
N SER A 467 2.19 26.47 18.44
CA SER A 467 3.09 26.87 17.34
C SER A 467 4.23 27.75 17.82
N ALA A 468 3.99 28.69 18.73
CA ALA A 468 5.04 29.52 19.31
C ALA A 468 5.97 28.69 20.20
N ALA A 469 5.41 27.81 21.04
CA ALA A 469 6.21 26.90 21.87
C ALA A 469 7.06 25.93 21.03
N MET A 470 6.56 25.50 19.86
CA MET A 470 7.34 24.69 18.92
C MET A 470 8.58 25.44 18.44
N SER A 471 8.42 26.65 17.92
CA SER A 471 9.52 27.39 17.29
C SER A 471 10.45 28.12 18.25
N ASP A 472 9.95 28.58 19.40
CA ASP A 472 10.77 29.37 20.33
C ASP A 472 11.37 28.52 21.47
N ILE A 473 10.80 27.35 21.76
CA ILE A 473 11.26 26.48 22.86
C ILE A 473 11.74 25.12 22.34
N LEU A 474 10.95 24.44 21.51
CA LEU A 474 11.19 23.03 21.19
C LEU A 474 12.28 22.85 20.14
N GLU A 475 12.15 23.47 18.96
CA GLU A 475 13.14 23.43 17.88
C GLU A 475 14.54 23.86 18.38
N PRO A 476 14.72 25.02 19.07
CA PRO A 476 16.03 25.41 19.59
C PRO A 476 16.54 24.50 20.70
N GLY A 477 15.65 24.01 21.56
CA GLY A 477 16.03 23.12 22.67
C GLY A 477 16.44 21.72 22.20
N TYR A 478 15.88 21.23 21.09
CA TYR A 478 16.30 19.97 20.47
C TYR A 478 17.63 20.12 19.75
N ALA A 479 17.84 21.23 19.02
CA ALA A 479 19.14 21.55 18.44
C ALA A 479 20.25 21.64 19.51
N ALA A 480 19.95 22.28 20.65
CA ALA A 480 20.88 22.33 21.80
C ALA A 480 21.17 20.94 22.39
N ALA A 481 20.18 20.04 22.47
CA ALA A 481 20.38 18.67 22.94
C ALA A 481 21.25 17.84 21.99
N VAL A 482 21.10 18.04 20.67
CA VAL A 482 21.98 17.44 19.65
C VAL A 482 23.42 17.93 19.82
N ALA A 483 23.63 19.24 19.95
CA ALA A 483 24.95 19.83 20.19
C ALA A 483 25.60 19.31 21.50
N HIS A 484 24.84 19.24 22.59
CA HIS A 484 25.32 18.70 23.86
C HIS A 484 25.70 17.21 23.77
N THR A 485 24.90 16.42 23.05
CA THR A 485 25.19 14.99 22.83
C THR A 485 26.45 14.81 21.98
N ARG A 486 26.64 15.65 20.96
CA ARG A 486 27.86 15.65 20.14
C ARG A 486 29.10 15.97 20.99
N GLN A 487 29.05 17.00 21.84
CA GLN A 487 30.15 17.33 22.75
C GLN A 487 30.43 16.19 23.75
N ARG A 488 29.39 15.53 24.24
CA ARG A 488 29.51 14.37 25.14
C ARG A 488 30.18 13.19 24.44
N LEU A 489 29.83 12.91 23.18
CA LEU A 489 30.45 11.87 22.36
C LEU A 489 31.95 12.13 22.20
N GLU A 490 32.32 13.35 21.78
CA GLU A 490 33.73 13.76 21.62
C GLU A 490 34.52 13.59 22.92
N ARG A 491 33.99 14.09 24.05
CA ARG A 491 34.64 13.97 25.35
C ARG A 491 34.83 12.51 25.76
N ASN A 492 33.83 11.67 25.55
CA ASN A 492 33.90 10.24 25.90
C ASN A 492 34.93 9.51 25.04
N MET A 493 35.05 9.85 23.75
CA MET A 493 36.05 9.26 22.86
C MET A 493 37.46 9.72 23.21
N ALA A 494 37.65 11.01 23.51
CA ALA A 494 38.94 11.52 23.98
C ALA A 494 39.41 10.87 25.30
N LEU A 495 38.48 10.58 26.22
CA LEU A 495 38.78 9.81 27.43
C LEU A 495 39.16 8.36 27.10
N ALA A 496 38.41 7.70 26.22
CA ALA A 496 38.68 6.33 25.81
C ALA A 496 40.03 6.17 25.09
N GLU A 497 40.39 7.12 24.22
CA GLU A 497 41.68 7.17 23.53
C GLU A 497 42.83 7.38 24.52
N ARG A 498 42.69 8.31 25.47
CA ARG A 498 43.67 8.53 26.54
C ARG A 498 43.89 7.29 27.40
N THR A 499 42.81 6.60 27.77
CA THR A 499 42.91 5.33 28.51
C THR A 499 43.62 4.26 27.69
N ALA A 500 43.28 4.09 26.41
CA ALA A 500 43.91 3.10 25.54
C ALA A 500 45.42 3.35 25.34
N ILE A 501 45.82 4.62 25.16
CA ILE A 501 47.22 5.03 25.07
C ILE A 501 47.95 4.77 26.40
N ALA A 502 47.33 5.10 27.54
CA ALA A 502 47.91 4.87 28.86
C ALA A 502 48.10 3.37 29.18
N THR A 503 47.21 2.51 28.69
CA THR A 503 47.32 1.05 28.83
C THR A 503 48.26 0.38 27.83
N ALA A 504 48.59 1.05 26.72
CA ALA A 504 49.51 0.55 25.70
C ALA A 504 51.00 0.69 26.10
N ILE A 505 51.30 1.56 27.07
CA ILE A 505 52.63 1.67 27.67
C ILE A 505 52.75 0.58 28.72
N VAL A 506 53.45 -0.48 28.37
CA VAL A 506 53.76 -1.61 29.26
C VAL A 506 55.19 -1.51 29.78
N ASP A 507 55.43 -1.97 31.00
CA ASP A 507 56.77 -2.07 31.57
C ASP A 507 57.55 -3.27 30.96
N GLN A 508 58.79 -3.48 31.42
CA GLN A 508 59.64 -4.59 30.94
C GLN A 508 59.08 -5.99 31.21
N ARG A 509 58.01 -6.10 32.01
CA ARG A 509 57.31 -7.36 32.33
C ARG A 509 55.98 -7.49 31.59
N GLY A 510 55.61 -6.50 30.76
CA GLY A 510 54.36 -6.49 30.00
C GLY A 510 53.16 -5.95 30.77
N GLU A 511 53.38 -5.34 31.95
CA GLU A 511 52.29 -4.80 32.78
C GLU A 511 52.00 -3.34 32.44
N PRO A 512 50.71 -2.92 32.33
CA PRO A 512 50.35 -1.54 32.02
C PRO A 512 50.87 -0.55 33.08
N PHE A 513 51.59 0.49 32.64
CA PHE A 513 52.28 1.44 33.52
C PHE A 513 51.34 2.25 34.46
N ARG A 514 50.05 2.35 34.12
CA ARG A 514 48.98 2.79 35.03
C ARG A 514 47.68 2.04 34.75
N GLY A 515 47.18 1.30 35.73
CA GLY A 515 45.80 0.79 35.71
C GLY A 515 44.80 1.90 36.03
N MET A 516 43.93 2.25 35.09
CA MET A 516 42.71 3.02 35.37
C MET A 516 41.48 2.10 35.25
N PRO A 517 40.50 2.20 36.16
CA PRO A 517 39.24 1.44 36.05
C PRO A 517 38.51 1.79 34.74
N ASP A 518 38.10 0.76 33.99
CA ASP A 518 37.38 0.89 32.73
C ASP A 518 35.89 1.15 33.00
N ASP A 519 35.49 2.43 33.09
CA ASP A 519 34.14 2.83 33.49
C ASP A 519 33.19 3.12 32.29
N LEU A 520 33.59 2.72 31.07
CA LEU A 520 32.83 3.01 29.86
C LEU A 520 31.89 1.86 29.50
N ARG A 521 30.58 2.15 29.50
CA ARG A 521 29.48 1.23 29.06
C ARG A 521 29.57 0.76 27.60
N LEU A 522 30.54 1.22 26.82
CA LEU A 522 30.86 0.71 25.48
C LEU A 522 32.02 -0.28 25.61
N ARG A 523 31.69 -1.54 25.92
CA ARG A 523 32.63 -2.66 26.08
C ARG A 523 33.25 -3.10 24.74
N THR A 524 33.99 -2.22 24.08
CA THR A 524 34.77 -2.56 22.88
C THR A 524 36.23 -2.26 23.16
N GLY A 525 37.06 -3.29 23.37
CA GLY A 525 38.47 -3.17 23.74
C GLY A 525 39.41 -2.71 22.61
N ASP A 526 38.89 -2.60 21.38
CA ASP A 526 39.66 -2.28 20.18
C ASP A 526 39.43 -0.82 19.73
N LEU A 527 40.52 -0.05 19.62
CA LEU A 527 40.55 1.36 19.19
C LEU A 527 39.89 1.54 17.81
N GLU A 528 40.05 0.59 16.90
CA GLU A 528 39.49 0.66 15.55
C GLU A 528 37.95 0.54 15.57
N ASN A 529 37.43 -0.37 16.41
CA ASN A 529 35.99 -0.52 16.64
C ASN A 529 35.38 0.71 17.34
N ARG A 530 36.14 1.38 18.22
CA ARG A 530 35.70 2.64 18.86
C ARG A 530 35.63 3.79 17.85
N ALA A 531 36.64 3.96 17.01
CA ALA A 531 36.65 4.96 15.96
C ALA A 531 35.49 4.76 14.97
N ARG A 532 35.22 3.51 14.59
CA ARG A 532 34.03 3.14 13.78
C ARG A 532 32.72 3.51 14.48
N ALA A 533 32.55 3.15 15.75
CA ALA A 533 31.33 3.49 16.50
C ALA A 533 31.15 5.01 16.65
N LYS A 534 32.23 5.76 16.87
CA LYS A 534 32.22 7.23 16.91
C LYS A 534 31.71 7.82 15.59
N ALA A 535 32.30 7.41 14.46
CA ALA A 535 31.92 7.91 13.15
C ALA A 535 30.43 7.62 12.85
N MET A 536 29.94 6.41 13.17
CA MET A 536 28.52 6.06 13.00
C MET A 536 27.61 6.92 13.88
N MET A 537 27.96 7.14 15.15
CA MET A 537 27.18 7.99 16.06
C MET A 537 27.17 9.46 15.59
N GLU A 538 28.28 9.96 15.06
CA GLU A 538 28.38 11.30 14.47
C GLU A 538 27.49 11.46 13.24
N GLU A 539 27.40 10.43 12.40
CA GLU A 539 26.53 10.44 11.22
C GLU A 539 25.05 10.48 11.62
N ILE A 540 24.64 9.67 12.60
CA ILE A 540 23.28 9.71 13.18
C ILE A 540 22.96 11.11 13.72
N LEU A 541 23.88 11.72 14.48
CA LEU A 541 23.71 13.07 15.02
C LEU A 541 23.68 14.13 13.92
N THR A 542 24.43 13.94 12.84
CA THR A 542 24.46 14.85 11.68
C THR A 542 23.14 14.79 10.93
N GLU A 543 22.62 13.61 10.65
CA GLU A 543 21.32 13.45 10.01
C GLU A 543 20.20 14.01 10.90
N THR A 544 20.22 13.71 12.19
CA THR A 544 19.24 14.28 13.14
C THR A 544 19.30 15.82 13.16
N ALA A 545 20.49 16.42 13.05
CA ALA A 545 20.67 17.87 12.98
C ALA A 545 20.19 18.50 11.66
N ARG A 546 19.99 17.72 10.59
CA ARG A 546 19.40 18.26 9.34
C ARG A 546 17.91 18.56 9.52
N HIS A 547 17.24 17.85 10.42
CA HIS A 547 15.81 17.97 10.68
C HIS A 547 15.56 18.79 11.96
N GLU A 548 16.01 20.05 11.97
CA GLU A 548 15.85 20.97 13.11
C GLU A 548 14.52 21.72 13.12
N ARG A 549 13.81 21.74 11.99
CA ARG A 549 12.54 22.47 11.83
C ARG A 549 11.45 21.56 11.31
N LEU A 550 10.24 21.74 11.85
CA LEU A 550 9.06 21.03 11.36
C LEU A 550 8.47 21.76 10.16
N ASP A 551 8.30 21.04 9.04
CA ASP A 551 7.72 21.57 7.81
C ASP A 551 6.24 21.97 7.95
N ALA A 552 5.78 22.83 7.04
CA ALA A 552 4.45 23.41 7.08
C ALA A 552 3.32 22.40 6.82
N GLU A 553 3.60 21.31 6.10
CA GLU A 553 2.60 20.28 5.81
C GLU A 553 2.32 19.44 7.05
N ARG A 554 3.37 18.98 7.74
CA ARG A 554 3.24 18.25 9.00
C ARG A 554 2.64 19.10 10.12
N ARG A 555 2.91 20.41 10.14
CA ARG A 555 2.23 21.35 11.05
C ARG A 555 0.72 21.38 10.80
N ARG A 556 0.29 21.50 9.54
CA ARG A 556 -1.14 21.48 9.16
C ARG A 556 -1.81 20.17 9.55
N ALA A 557 -1.17 19.03 9.29
CA ALA A 557 -1.70 17.72 9.65
C ALA A 557 -1.90 17.57 11.18
N ALA A 558 -0.95 18.04 11.98
CA ALA A 558 -1.06 18.03 13.44
C ALA A 558 -2.20 18.94 13.95
N GLU A 559 -2.41 20.09 13.30
CA GLU A 559 -3.50 21.01 13.62
C GLU A 559 -4.87 20.42 13.30
N GLU A 560 -5.01 19.75 12.16
CA GLU A 560 -6.24 19.05 11.79
C GLU A 560 -6.54 17.90 12.75
N PHE A 561 -5.51 17.11 13.12
CA PHE A 561 -5.65 16.06 14.13
C PHE A 561 -6.16 16.62 15.46
N ALA A 562 -5.51 17.64 16.00
CA ALA A 562 -5.89 18.24 17.27
C ALA A 562 -7.27 18.93 17.21
N ARG A 563 -7.62 19.54 16.06
CA ARG A 563 -8.97 20.08 15.83
C ARG A 563 -10.01 18.97 15.89
N GLY A 564 -9.76 17.83 15.26
CA GLY A 564 -10.65 16.67 15.31
C GLY A 564 -10.86 16.16 16.73
N ILE A 565 -9.79 16.05 17.53
CA ILE A 565 -9.89 15.70 18.96
C ILE A 565 -10.74 16.73 19.70
N ALA A 566 -10.44 18.02 19.55
CA ALA A 566 -11.17 19.09 20.25
C ALA A 566 -12.65 19.16 19.85
N ASP A 567 -12.97 18.99 18.57
CA ASP A 567 -14.35 19.00 18.09
C ASP A 567 -15.14 17.78 18.59
N ASN A 568 -14.49 16.62 18.67
CA ASN A 568 -15.08 15.43 19.30
C ASN A 568 -15.37 15.68 20.78
N GLU A 569 -14.43 16.24 21.55
CA GLU A 569 -14.67 16.58 22.96
C GLU A 569 -15.79 17.62 23.12
N ARG A 570 -15.83 18.67 22.27
CA ARG A 570 -16.92 19.66 22.30
C ARG A 570 -18.28 19.09 21.93
N SER A 571 -18.31 18.07 21.07
CA SER A 571 -19.55 17.53 20.50
C SER A 571 -20.09 16.34 21.28
N LEU A 572 -19.21 15.57 21.93
CA LEU A 572 -19.51 14.29 22.57
C LEU A 572 -19.10 14.24 24.05
N GLY A 573 -18.29 15.20 24.53
CA GLY A 573 -17.88 15.32 25.93
C GLY A 573 -19.05 15.67 26.86
N ALA A 574 -18.90 15.34 28.14
CA ALA A 574 -20.00 15.29 29.11
C ALA A 574 -20.75 16.63 29.31
N GLY A 575 -20.12 17.76 28.97
CA GLY A 575 -20.66 19.11 29.18
C GLY A 575 -21.83 19.54 28.26
N ARG A 576 -22.22 18.79 27.23
CA ARG A 576 -23.26 19.20 26.26
C ARG A 576 -24.46 18.28 26.08
N ILE A 577 -24.67 17.30 26.97
CA ILE A 577 -25.95 16.57 27.03
C ILE A 577 -27.11 17.55 27.36
N VAL A 578 -26.81 18.70 28.00
CA VAL A 578 -27.80 19.70 28.43
C VAL A 578 -28.20 20.68 27.31
N ASP A 579 -27.30 21.06 26.40
CA ASP A 579 -27.52 22.13 25.42
C ASP A 579 -28.07 21.63 24.06
N ARG A 580 -28.08 20.30 23.86
CA ARG A 580 -28.58 19.67 22.62
C ARG A 580 -30.10 19.50 22.57
N ARG A 581 -30.82 19.80 23.66
CA ARG A 581 -32.29 19.71 23.72
C ARG A 581 -33.02 20.93 23.14
N THR A 582 -32.35 22.07 22.98
CA THR A 582 -32.97 23.36 22.66
C THR A 582 -32.90 23.77 21.17
N LYS A 583 -32.25 23.01 20.29
CA LYS A 583 -32.25 23.22 18.81
C LYS A 583 -32.97 22.13 18.00
N ARG A 584 -33.90 21.38 18.61
CA ARG A 584 -34.55 20.20 18.02
C ARG A 584 -35.75 20.47 17.08
N ALA A 585 -36.01 21.71 16.65
CA ALA A 585 -37.28 22.05 16.00
C ALA A 585 -37.39 21.78 14.49
N ASP A 586 -36.29 21.64 13.72
CA ASP A 586 -36.36 21.65 12.23
C ASP A 586 -35.95 20.36 11.51
N ALA A 587 -35.80 19.22 12.21
CA ALA A 587 -35.41 17.95 11.60
C ALA A 587 -36.64 17.08 11.21
N LEU A 588 -36.66 16.56 9.97
CA LEU A 588 -37.62 15.53 9.54
C LEU A 588 -37.31 14.18 10.17
N VAL A 589 -36.01 13.83 10.26
CA VAL A 589 -35.53 12.67 11.00
C VAL A 589 -34.32 13.10 11.82
N PRO A 590 -34.40 13.10 13.15
CA PRO A 590 -33.29 13.53 14.00
C PRO A 590 -32.16 12.49 13.99
N ALA A 591 -30.93 12.97 14.12
CA ALA A 591 -29.79 12.11 14.42
C ALA A 591 -30.00 11.41 15.77
N ARG A 592 -29.61 10.14 15.83
CA ARG A 592 -29.61 9.31 17.04
C ARG A 592 -28.21 8.76 17.27
N ASP A 593 -27.74 8.91 18.49
CA ASP A 593 -26.53 8.24 18.94
C ASP A 593 -26.90 6.86 19.45
N VAL A 594 -26.46 5.83 18.73
CA VAL A 594 -26.56 4.44 19.18
C VAL A 594 -25.27 4.12 19.96
N PRO A 595 -25.36 3.67 21.22
CA PRO A 595 -24.19 3.33 22.03
C PRO A 595 -23.40 2.17 21.41
N ASP A 596 -22.11 2.06 21.73
CA ASP A 596 -21.29 0.92 21.32
C ASP A 596 -21.84 -0.39 21.91
N LEU A 597 -21.60 -1.50 21.19
CA LEU A 597 -21.96 -2.81 21.72
C LEU A 597 -21.11 -3.11 22.95
N THR A 598 -21.76 -3.55 24.01
CA THR A 598 -21.09 -4.15 25.15
C THR A 598 -20.46 -5.49 24.74
N GLU A 599 -19.40 -5.91 25.42
CA GLU A 599 -18.80 -7.24 25.19
C GLU A 599 -19.82 -8.38 25.36
N LYS A 600 -20.84 -8.19 26.21
CA LYS A 600 -21.94 -9.14 26.36
C LYS A 600 -22.77 -9.24 25.08
N GLU A 601 -23.16 -8.12 24.48
CA GLU A 601 -23.94 -8.12 23.24
C GLU A 601 -23.15 -8.66 22.06
N ILE A 602 -21.84 -8.40 22.00
CA ILE A 602 -20.94 -9.01 21.02
C ILE A 602 -20.90 -10.53 21.22
N ALA A 603 -20.71 -10.99 22.46
CA ALA A 603 -20.69 -12.42 22.78
C ALA A 603 -22.02 -13.11 22.44
N ASP A 604 -23.16 -12.49 22.75
CA ASP A 604 -24.49 -13.04 22.44
C ASP A 604 -24.69 -13.17 20.91
N ARG A 605 -24.24 -12.18 20.13
CA ARG A 605 -24.29 -12.21 18.65
C ARG A 605 -23.35 -13.25 18.06
N LEU A 606 -22.14 -13.40 18.60
CA LEU A 606 -21.20 -14.45 18.20
C LEU A 606 -21.74 -15.85 18.54
N HIS A 607 -22.43 -16.00 19.67
CA HIS A 607 -23.05 -17.26 20.05
C HIS A 607 -24.18 -17.65 19.09
N ALA A 608 -24.98 -16.67 18.67
CA ALA A 608 -26.07 -16.84 17.70
C ALA A 608 -25.60 -17.02 16.24
N SER A 609 -24.32 -16.83 15.93
CA SER A 609 -23.78 -17.02 14.57
C SER A 609 -23.86 -18.48 14.15
N THR A 610 -24.57 -18.75 13.05
CA THR A 610 -24.70 -20.09 12.45
C THR A 610 -23.34 -20.64 12.02
N ARG A 611 -22.48 -19.78 11.47
CA ARG A 611 -21.11 -20.15 11.05
C ARG A 611 -20.25 -20.62 12.21
N LEU A 612 -20.33 -19.93 13.35
CA LEU A 612 -19.59 -20.35 14.55
C LEU A 612 -20.22 -21.60 15.17
N ALA A 613 -21.54 -21.78 15.08
CA ALA A 613 -22.20 -23.01 15.51
C ALA A 613 -21.72 -24.22 14.71
N ASP A 614 -21.60 -24.11 13.38
CA ASP A 614 -21.10 -25.18 12.52
C ASP A 614 -19.65 -25.58 12.88
N LYS A 615 -18.80 -24.57 13.12
CA LYS A 615 -17.40 -24.79 13.53
C LYS A 615 -17.28 -25.42 14.92
N ARG A 616 -18.14 -25.05 15.87
CA ARG A 616 -18.22 -25.74 17.18
C ARG A 616 -18.62 -27.21 17.00
N GLY A 617 -19.59 -27.51 16.13
CA GLY A 617 -19.99 -28.89 15.82
C GLY A 617 -18.86 -29.71 15.19
N GLU A 618 -18.06 -29.10 14.31
CA GLU A 618 -16.85 -29.73 13.73
C GLU A 618 -15.83 -30.08 14.83
N ILE A 619 -15.55 -29.14 15.74
CA ILE A 619 -14.63 -29.34 16.87
C ILE A 619 -15.14 -30.42 17.83
N GLU A 620 -16.43 -30.45 18.14
CA GLU A 620 -17.03 -31.48 19.00
C GLU A 620 -16.90 -32.89 18.41
N ASN A 621 -17.07 -33.01 17.09
CA ASN A 621 -16.90 -34.28 16.37
C ASN A 621 -15.43 -34.73 16.39
N LEU A 622 -14.50 -33.83 16.12
CA LEU A 622 -13.06 -34.13 16.17
C LEU A 622 -12.61 -34.43 17.61
N SER A 623 -13.14 -33.75 18.62
CA SER A 623 -12.88 -34.04 20.03
C SER A 623 -13.32 -35.44 20.43
N ARG A 624 -14.47 -35.91 19.91
CA ARG A 624 -14.94 -37.29 20.13
C ARG A 624 -13.96 -38.32 19.55
N LEU A 625 -13.37 -38.04 18.39
CA LEU A 625 -12.40 -38.92 17.73
C LEU A 625 -11.04 -38.93 18.44
N VAL A 626 -10.59 -37.80 18.97
CA VAL A 626 -9.28 -37.66 19.61
C VAL A 626 -9.30 -38.09 21.09
N PHE A 627 -10.30 -37.69 21.86
CA PHE A 627 -10.35 -37.91 23.31
C PHE A 627 -11.41 -38.93 23.75
N GLY A 628 -12.24 -39.44 22.83
CA GLY A 628 -13.40 -40.27 23.19
C GLY A 628 -14.51 -39.49 23.89
N ASN A 629 -14.37 -38.16 24.01
CA ASN A 629 -15.29 -37.27 24.71
C ASN A 629 -15.43 -35.96 23.91
N SER A 630 -16.66 -35.62 23.51
CA SER A 630 -16.94 -34.38 22.78
C SER A 630 -16.78 -33.11 23.62
N GLN A 631 -16.76 -33.24 24.95
CA GLN A 631 -16.61 -32.11 25.88
C GLN A 631 -15.16 -31.85 26.32
N ALA A 632 -14.19 -32.67 25.89
CA ALA A 632 -12.79 -32.55 26.33
C ALA A 632 -12.19 -31.17 26.02
N VAL A 633 -12.59 -30.54 24.91
CA VAL A 633 -12.12 -29.21 24.49
C VAL A 633 -13.14 -28.09 24.70
N ALA A 634 -14.29 -28.36 25.33
CA ALA A 634 -15.39 -27.39 25.45
C ALA A 634 -14.98 -26.13 26.23
N ALA A 635 -14.18 -26.30 27.29
CA ALA A 635 -13.63 -25.18 28.06
C ALA A 635 -12.66 -24.33 27.23
N SER A 636 -11.84 -24.98 26.39
CA SER A 636 -10.92 -24.29 25.47
C SER A 636 -11.69 -23.53 24.39
N VAL A 637 -12.71 -24.14 23.78
CA VAL A 637 -13.58 -23.47 22.79
C VAL A 637 -14.30 -22.27 23.40
N ALA A 638 -14.75 -22.37 24.64
CA ALA A 638 -15.40 -21.27 25.35
C ALA A 638 -14.43 -20.14 25.73
N SER A 639 -13.13 -20.42 25.84
CA SER A 639 -12.09 -19.43 26.14
C SER A 639 -11.49 -18.78 24.89
N VAL A 640 -11.73 -19.33 23.70
CA VAL A 640 -11.33 -18.70 22.42
C VAL A 640 -12.13 -17.40 22.22
N ARG A 641 -11.41 -16.28 22.20
CA ARG A 641 -11.96 -14.93 21.98
C ARG A 641 -11.47 -14.30 20.68
N ASP A 642 -10.38 -14.83 20.12
CA ASP A 642 -9.64 -14.32 18.98
C ASP A 642 -8.72 -15.40 18.35
N ALA A 643 -8.04 -15.07 17.26
CA ALA A 643 -7.11 -15.98 16.59
C ALA A 643 -5.93 -16.46 17.47
N PRO A 644 -5.24 -15.59 18.26
CA PRO A 644 -4.20 -16.04 19.17
C PRO A 644 -4.67 -17.07 20.21
N THR A 645 -5.85 -16.87 20.79
CA THR A 645 -6.41 -17.82 21.77
C THR A 645 -6.87 -19.13 21.12
N GLY A 646 -7.38 -19.08 19.88
CA GLY A 646 -7.65 -20.29 19.08
C GLY A 646 -6.38 -21.06 18.73
N ALA A 647 -5.32 -20.37 18.34
CA ALA A 647 -4.02 -20.97 18.04
C ALA A 647 -3.41 -21.61 19.29
N ALA A 648 -3.47 -20.93 20.45
CA ALA A 648 -3.01 -21.46 21.73
C ALA A 648 -3.81 -22.72 22.13
N ALA A 649 -5.13 -22.71 21.96
CA ALA A 649 -5.95 -23.91 22.18
C ALA A 649 -5.56 -25.07 21.24
N GLY A 650 -5.18 -24.76 20.00
CA GLY A 650 -4.64 -25.75 19.06
C GLY A 650 -3.26 -26.28 19.48
N ASP A 651 -2.37 -25.43 19.97
CA ASP A 651 -1.07 -25.83 20.53
C ASP A 651 -1.24 -26.73 21.75
N ASP A 652 -2.20 -26.43 22.62
CA ASP A 652 -2.53 -27.28 23.76
C ASP A 652 -2.98 -28.70 23.36
N VAL A 653 -3.64 -28.87 22.20
CA VAL A 653 -3.93 -30.20 21.63
C VAL A 653 -2.65 -30.89 21.16
N ARG A 654 -1.78 -30.17 20.43
CA ARG A 654 -0.51 -30.73 19.89
C ARG A 654 0.45 -31.15 20.98
N GLU A 655 0.47 -30.39 22.06
CA GLU A 655 1.34 -30.62 23.22
C GLU A 655 0.72 -31.59 24.25
N GLY A 656 -0.49 -32.09 23.99
CA GLY A 656 -1.16 -33.06 24.86
C GLY A 656 -1.64 -32.49 26.20
N ARG A 657 -1.83 -31.17 26.28
CA ARG A 657 -2.24 -30.46 27.51
C ARG A 657 -3.74 -30.52 27.79
N LEU A 658 -4.57 -30.97 26.84
CA LEU A 658 -6.04 -30.99 26.93
C LEU A 658 -6.66 -32.35 27.27
N GLY A 659 -5.86 -33.31 27.74
CA GLY A 659 -6.32 -34.61 28.24
C GLY A 659 -5.65 -35.81 27.58
N GLU A 660 -5.92 -37.01 28.09
CA GLU A 660 -5.41 -38.25 27.50
C GLU A 660 -6.20 -38.60 26.23
N MET A 661 -5.51 -38.82 25.11
CA MET A 661 -6.18 -39.27 23.88
C MET A 661 -6.81 -40.66 24.08
N ALA A 662 -7.82 -40.99 23.29
CA ALA A 662 -8.53 -42.27 23.40
C ALA A 662 -7.62 -43.48 23.10
N GLY A 663 -7.86 -44.59 23.81
CA GLY A 663 -7.18 -45.88 23.58
C GLY A 663 -5.82 -46.03 24.28
N GLU A 664 -5.34 -47.27 24.35
CA GLU A 664 -4.07 -47.61 24.99
C GLU A 664 -2.88 -47.16 24.13
N GLY A 665 -1.94 -46.44 24.75
CA GLY A 665 -0.67 -46.01 24.16
C GLY A 665 0.31 -47.16 23.93
N LYS A 666 1.47 -46.86 23.35
CA LYS A 666 2.49 -47.87 23.07
C LYS A 666 3.04 -48.45 24.38
N GLY A 667 2.79 -49.74 24.63
CA GLY A 667 3.35 -50.47 25.76
C GLY A 667 4.74 -51.06 25.45
N TRP A 668 5.43 -51.56 26.48
CA TRP A 668 6.77 -52.15 26.35
C TRP A 668 6.82 -53.38 25.41
N LEU A 669 5.69 -54.08 25.23
CA LEU A 669 5.58 -55.33 24.44
C LEU A 669 4.49 -55.32 23.35
N ARG A 670 3.71 -54.23 23.20
CA ARG A 670 2.63 -54.13 22.19
C ARG A 670 2.53 -52.70 21.61
N GLY A 671 2.23 -52.60 20.32
CA GLY A 671 1.99 -51.32 19.63
C GLY A 671 0.71 -50.61 20.11
N PRO A 672 0.53 -49.32 19.76
CA PRO A 672 -0.65 -48.56 20.16
C PRO A 672 -1.93 -49.20 19.61
N SER A 673 -3.00 -49.15 20.41
CA SER A 673 -4.31 -49.69 20.00
C SER A 673 -4.84 -49.00 18.73
N PRO A 674 -5.71 -49.65 17.93
CA PRO A 674 -6.31 -49.01 16.75
C PRO A 674 -7.05 -47.71 17.08
N ALA A 675 -7.68 -47.64 18.26
CA ALA A 675 -8.31 -46.43 18.77
C ALA A 675 -7.31 -45.29 19.03
N ARG A 676 -6.13 -45.61 19.59
CA ARG A 676 -5.04 -44.65 19.81
C ARG A 676 -4.45 -44.14 18.49
N GLN A 677 -4.24 -45.03 17.51
CA GLN A 677 -3.73 -44.63 16.19
C GLN A 677 -4.71 -43.70 15.46
N ALA A 678 -6.01 -43.98 15.55
CA ALA A 678 -7.04 -43.09 15.01
C ALA A 678 -7.05 -41.73 15.72
N ALA A 679 -6.94 -41.70 17.05
CA ALA A 679 -6.88 -40.46 17.81
C ALA A 679 -5.66 -39.59 17.46
N GLU A 680 -4.48 -40.20 17.36
CA GLU A 680 -3.23 -39.50 16.97
C GLU A 680 -3.31 -38.91 15.56
N ALA A 681 -3.98 -39.59 14.62
CA ALA A 681 -4.15 -39.10 13.24
C ALA A 681 -5.10 -37.88 13.14
N HIS A 682 -6.08 -37.76 14.04
CA HIS A 682 -7.06 -36.66 14.04
C HIS A 682 -6.66 -35.50 14.95
N ALA A 683 -5.67 -35.66 15.84
CA ALA A 683 -5.20 -34.59 16.72
C ALA A 683 -4.68 -33.33 15.97
N PRO A 684 -3.91 -33.44 14.86
CA PRO A 684 -3.54 -32.27 14.07
C PRO A 684 -4.73 -31.55 13.42
N GLN A 685 -5.76 -32.30 13.04
CA GLN A 685 -6.99 -31.75 12.45
C GLN A 685 -7.82 -31.00 13.49
N LEU A 686 -7.91 -31.54 14.72
CA LEU A 686 -8.54 -30.86 15.86
C LEU A 686 -7.78 -29.57 16.23
N ALA A 687 -6.45 -29.62 16.25
CA ALA A 687 -5.61 -28.45 16.51
C ALA A 687 -5.77 -27.35 15.44
N ALA A 688 -5.87 -27.74 14.17
CA ALA A 688 -6.15 -26.81 13.08
C ALA A 688 -7.57 -26.24 13.19
N ALA A 689 -8.57 -27.06 13.49
CA ALA A 689 -9.95 -26.62 13.66
C ALA A 689 -10.13 -25.59 14.80
N LEU A 690 -9.39 -25.74 15.91
CA LEU A 690 -9.38 -24.76 17.02
C LEU A 690 -8.71 -23.44 16.62
N ALA A 691 -7.61 -23.49 15.86
CA ALA A 691 -6.98 -22.28 15.32
C ALA A 691 -7.90 -21.56 14.31
N ASP A 692 -8.51 -22.31 13.39
CA ASP A 692 -9.48 -21.81 12.42
C ASP A 692 -10.72 -21.22 13.11
N TYR A 693 -11.17 -21.80 14.23
CA TYR A 693 -12.26 -21.25 15.03
C TYR A 693 -11.90 -19.90 15.63
N GLY A 694 -10.67 -19.70 16.11
CA GLY A 694 -10.19 -18.39 16.56
C GLY A 694 -10.22 -17.33 15.44
N HIS A 695 -9.77 -17.69 14.24
CA HIS A 695 -9.87 -16.83 13.06
C HIS A 695 -11.33 -16.52 12.67
N ALA A 696 -12.22 -17.50 12.76
CA ALA A 696 -13.65 -17.31 12.49
C ALA A 696 -14.29 -16.39 13.54
N VAL A 697 -13.91 -16.49 14.81
CA VAL A 697 -14.38 -15.59 15.89
C VAL A 697 -13.93 -14.15 15.63
N ASP A 698 -12.67 -13.93 15.24
CA ASP A 698 -12.17 -12.58 14.88
C ASP A 698 -12.95 -12.00 13.70
N PHE A 699 -13.19 -12.81 12.67
CA PHE A 699 -13.95 -12.39 11.49
C PHE A 699 -15.39 -12.01 11.86
N GLU A 700 -16.10 -12.86 12.60
CA GLU A 700 -17.50 -12.62 12.97
C GLU A 700 -17.61 -11.45 13.96
N ARG A 701 -16.65 -11.30 14.87
CA ARG A 701 -16.56 -10.15 15.79
C ARG A 701 -16.38 -8.86 14.99
N HIS A 702 -15.49 -8.88 14.00
CA HIS A 702 -15.30 -7.76 13.09
C HIS A 702 -16.58 -7.43 12.32
N GLN A 703 -17.30 -8.43 11.79
CA GLN A 703 -18.59 -8.22 11.11
C GLN A 703 -19.63 -7.60 12.03
N VAL A 704 -19.79 -8.11 13.25
CA VAL A 704 -20.74 -7.57 14.25
C VAL A 704 -20.41 -6.11 14.58
N VAL A 705 -19.14 -5.80 14.83
CA VAL A 705 -18.69 -4.44 15.14
C VAL A 705 -18.82 -3.51 13.93
N SER A 706 -18.49 -3.99 12.73
CA SER A 706 -18.60 -3.20 11.49
C SER A 706 -20.06 -2.89 11.16
N GLN A 707 -20.95 -3.88 11.21
CA GLN A 707 -22.39 -3.68 10.98
C GLN A 707 -23.01 -2.73 12.00
N HIS A 708 -22.56 -2.81 13.26
CA HIS A 708 -23.00 -1.87 14.30
C HIS A 708 -22.47 -0.45 14.06
N ARG A 709 -21.22 -0.30 13.63
CA ARG A 709 -20.66 1.00 13.21
C ARG A 709 -21.39 1.57 12.01
N ASP A 710 -21.77 0.75 11.04
CA ASP A 710 -22.57 1.19 9.90
C ASP A 710 -23.96 1.63 10.36
N GLU A 711 -24.57 0.92 11.32
CA GLU A 711 -25.83 1.35 11.93
C GLU A 711 -25.68 2.67 12.71
N GLN A 712 -24.61 2.82 13.50
CA GLN A 712 -24.30 4.08 14.19
C GLN A 712 -24.10 5.23 13.20
N ALA A 713 -23.36 5.00 12.10
CA ALA A 713 -23.13 5.98 11.06
C ALA A 713 -24.45 6.36 10.37
N ARG A 714 -25.31 5.39 10.04
CA ARG A 714 -26.66 5.64 9.52
C ARG A 714 -27.50 6.46 10.50
N GLN A 715 -27.53 6.07 11.76
CA GLN A 715 -28.36 6.69 12.80
C GLN A 715 -27.95 8.13 13.11
N ARG A 716 -26.67 8.47 12.94
CA ARG A 716 -26.13 9.84 13.07
C ARG A 716 -26.49 10.78 11.93
N VAL A 717 -26.99 10.27 10.80
CA VAL A 717 -27.42 11.12 9.68
C VAL A 717 -28.77 11.77 10.02
N GLU A 718 -28.76 13.09 10.23
CA GLU A 718 -29.95 13.90 10.34
C GLU A 718 -30.54 14.18 8.95
N ILE A 719 -31.85 13.99 8.78
CA ILE A 719 -32.58 14.48 7.61
C ILE A 719 -33.29 15.77 8.02
N ARG A 720 -32.87 16.88 7.43
CA ARG A 720 -33.45 18.20 7.67
C ARG A 720 -34.72 18.41 6.88
N ALA A 721 -35.62 19.24 7.41
CA ALA A 721 -36.70 19.78 6.61
C ALA A 721 -36.14 20.70 5.51
N PRO A 722 -36.73 20.70 4.30
CA PRO A 722 -36.38 21.67 3.27
C PRO A 722 -36.70 23.09 3.75
N SER A 723 -35.85 24.05 3.37
CA SER A 723 -36.09 25.48 3.58
C SER A 723 -37.44 25.91 3.00
N PRO A 724 -38.07 27.00 3.50
CA PRO A 724 -39.31 27.51 2.93
C PRO A 724 -39.24 27.77 1.42
N GLU A 725 -38.08 28.25 0.95
CA GLU A 725 -37.78 28.49 -0.46
C GLU A 725 -37.71 27.19 -1.26
N LEU A 726 -36.96 26.18 -0.77
CA LEU A 726 -36.88 24.87 -1.40
C LEU A 726 -38.24 24.15 -1.38
N ALA A 727 -38.98 24.23 -0.26
CA ALA A 727 -40.33 23.68 -0.14
C ALA A 727 -41.31 24.33 -1.12
N GLY A 728 -41.16 25.64 -1.37
CA GLY A 728 -41.90 26.36 -2.40
C GLY A 728 -41.60 25.84 -3.81
N VAL A 729 -40.31 25.68 -4.15
CA VAL A 729 -39.87 25.13 -5.45
C VAL A 729 -40.32 23.68 -5.64
N LEU A 730 -40.27 22.88 -4.57
CA LEU A 730 -40.69 21.49 -4.58
C LEU A 730 -42.20 21.33 -4.81
N LYS A 731 -43.02 22.28 -4.35
CA LYS A 731 -44.48 22.33 -4.59
C LYS A 731 -44.86 22.82 -6.00
N SER A 732 -43.94 23.45 -6.73
CA SER A 732 -44.16 23.90 -8.11
C SER A 732 -44.18 22.74 -9.11
N GLU A 733 -45.02 22.83 -10.14
CA GLU A 733 -45.13 21.77 -11.15
C GLU A 733 -44.27 22.03 -12.41
N GLY A 734 -43.91 20.94 -13.10
CA GLY A 734 -43.41 20.99 -14.48
C GLY A 734 -42.04 21.65 -14.69
N HIS A 735 -41.99 22.56 -15.68
CA HIS A 735 -40.76 23.20 -16.18
C HIS A 735 -40.18 24.26 -15.24
N ASP A 736 -41.02 24.88 -14.40
CA ASP A 736 -40.58 25.94 -13.47
C ASP A 736 -39.72 25.38 -12.34
N GLN A 737 -40.01 24.16 -11.88
CA GLN A 737 -39.21 23.47 -10.88
C GLN A 737 -37.78 23.21 -11.36
N VAL A 738 -37.62 22.67 -12.57
CA VAL A 738 -36.30 22.38 -13.17
C VAL A 738 -35.55 23.68 -13.46
N ARG A 739 -36.24 24.70 -13.97
CA ARG A 739 -35.63 26.01 -14.26
C ARG A 739 -35.06 26.64 -12.99
N ARG A 740 -35.83 26.68 -11.89
CA ARG A 740 -35.42 27.31 -10.63
C ARG A 740 -34.29 26.56 -9.93
N LEU A 741 -34.34 25.22 -9.91
CA LEU A 741 -33.22 24.41 -9.40
C LEU A 741 -31.96 24.54 -10.27
N SER A 742 -32.10 24.83 -11.57
CA SER A 742 -30.96 25.04 -12.47
C SER A 742 -30.39 26.46 -12.39
N SER A 743 -31.23 27.45 -12.11
CA SER A 743 -30.81 28.86 -11.99
C SER A 743 -30.30 29.24 -10.61
N GLU A 744 -30.63 28.48 -9.56
CA GLU A 744 -30.26 28.77 -8.16
C GLU A 744 -29.37 27.66 -7.56
N PRO A 745 -28.02 27.80 -7.61
CA PRO A 745 -27.09 26.77 -7.14
C PRO A 745 -27.14 26.45 -5.63
N SER A 746 -27.71 27.34 -4.81
CA SER A 746 -27.89 27.13 -3.36
C SER A 746 -29.01 26.13 -3.09
N LEU A 747 -30.18 26.31 -3.71
CA LEU A 747 -31.33 25.41 -3.56
C LEU A 747 -31.03 24.03 -4.15
N ARG A 748 -30.27 23.97 -5.25
CA ARG A 748 -29.80 22.70 -5.81
C ARG A 748 -28.92 21.93 -4.83
N ARG A 749 -27.95 22.59 -4.20
CA ARG A 749 -27.06 21.97 -3.20
C ARG A 749 -27.84 21.52 -1.97
N GLU A 750 -28.81 22.30 -1.51
CA GLU A 750 -29.68 21.93 -0.39
C GLU A 750 -30.49 20.66 -0.72
N PHE A 751 -31.13 20.63 -1.89
CA PHE A 751 -31.89 19.48 -2.38
C PHE A 751 -31.05 18.21 -2.55
N GLU A 752 -29.84 18.33 -3.14
CA GLU A 752 -28.88 17.24 -3.26
C GLU A 752 -28.43 16.73 -1.88
N THR A 753 -28.22 17.63 -0.91
CA THR A 753 -27.84 17.30 0.46
C THR A 753 -28.93 16.51 1.18
N ILE A 754 -30.19 16.94 1.07
CA ILE A 754 -31.34 16.24 1.68
C ILE A 754 -31.51 14.86 1.02
N THR A 755 -31.43 14.77 -0.31
CA THR A 755 -31.55 13.50 -1.05
C THR A 755 -30.45 12.51 -0.66
N LEU A 756 -29.21 12.99 -0.47
CA LEU A 756 -28.10 12.19 0.00
C LEU A 756 -28.32 11.71 1.44
N ALA A 757 -28.83 12.57 2.32
CA ALA A 757 -29.15 12.22 3.71
C ALA A 757 -30.23 11.13 3.78
N ILE A 758 -31.30 11.24 2.97
CA ILE A 758 -32.34 10.21 2.83
C ILE A 758 -31.73 8.86 2.42
N ASN A 759 -30.88 8.87 1.38
CA ASN A 759 -30.28 7.63 0.87
C ASN A 759 -29.35 6.94 1.87
N ARG A 760 -28.64 7.71 2.70
CA ARG A 760 -27.73 7.22 3.74
C ARG A 760 -28.46 6.78 5.00
N ARG A 761 -29.58 7.43 5.36
CA ARG A 761 -30.30 7.20 6.61
C ARG A 761 -31.27 6.02 6.58
N LEU A 762 -31.97 5.82 5.46
CA LEU A 762 -33.03 4.81 5.35
C LEU A 762 -32.48 3.42 5.04
N THR A 763 -32.99 2.41 5.75
CA THR A 763 -32.73 1.00 5.46
C THR A 763 -33.46 0.54 4.18
N PRO A 764 -33.12 -0.62 3.60
CA PRO A 764 -33.86 -1.17 2.47
C PRO A 764 -35.37 -1.35 2.77
N GLY A 765 -35.72 -1.73 4.01
CA GLY A 765 -37.11 -1.82 4.46
C GLY A 765 -37.78 -0.45 4.51
N ASP A 766 -37.11 0.56 5.06
CA ASP A 766 -37.65 1.93 5.09
C ASP A 766 -37.87 2.49 3.68
N LYS A 767 -36.97 2.18 2.73
CA LYS A 767 -37.11 2.60 1.32
C LYS A 767 -38.29 1.91 0.65
N ALA A 768 -38.55 0.63 0.96
CA ALA A 768 -39.73 -0.08 0.48
C ALA A 768 -41.02 0.55 1.06
N ASP A 769 -41.06 0.80 2.37
CA ASP A 769 -42.20 1.46 3.01
C ASP A 769 -42.42 2.90 2.54
N LEU A 770 -41.34 3.63 2.22
CA LEU A 770 -41.38 4.96 1.62
C LEU A 770 -42.00 4.93 0.21
N LYS A 771 -41.64 3.92 -0.60
CA LYS A 771 -42.13 3.72 -1.97
C LYS A 771 -43.60 3.26 -1.99
N ASP A 772 -43.96 2.34 -1.10
CA ASP A 772 -45.30 1.76 -1.02
C ASP A 772 -46.31 2.68 -0.28
N GLY A 773 -45.83 3.80 0.26
CA GLY A 773 -46.68 4.79 0.94
C GLY A 773 -47.10 4.39 2.36
N ASN A 774 -46.39 3.46 2.99
CA ASN A 774 -46.69 2.95 4.34
C ASN A 774 -46.19 3.91 5.43
N VAL A 775 -46.74 5.14 5.48
CA VAL A 775 -46.32 6.22 6.39
C VAL A 775 -46.29 5.79 7.86
N ALA A 776 -47.22 4.93 8.29
CA ALA A 776 -47.27 4.45 9.67
C ALA A 776 -46.10 3.54 10.04
N ARG A 777 -45.67 2.63 9.14
CA ARG A 777 -44.52 1.74 9.37
C ARG A 777 -43.21 2.53 9.30
N LEU A 778 -43.11 3.44 8.34
CA LEU A 778 -41.98 4.35 8.20
C LEU A 778 -41.79 5.23 9.45
N ALA A 779 -42.88 5.82 9.97
CA ALA A 779 -42.85 6.63 11.19
C ALA A 779 -42.40 5.80 12.41
N SER A 780 -42.85 4.55 12.53
CA SER A 780 -42.45 3.65 13.60
C SER A 780 -40.98 3.26 13.52
N SER A 781 -40.49 2.89 12.33
CA SER A 781 -39.10 2.46 12.11
C SER A 781 -38.12 3.60 12.39
N LEU A 782 -38.40 4.80 11.89
CA LEU A 782 -37.58 5.99 12.10
C LEU A 782 -37.81 6.64 13.49
N GLY A 783 -38.85 6.20 14.21
CA GLY A 783 -39.38 6.78 15.44
C GLY A 783 -39.57 8.30 15.35
N VAL A 784 -40.32 8.71 14.33
CA VAL A 784 -40.72 10.09 14.05
C VAL A 784 -42.26 10.18 14.03
N THR A 785 -42.80 11.41 13.98
CA THR A 785 -44.25 11.60 13.85
C THR A 785 -44.74 11.21 12.45
N ARG A 786 -46.05 10.91 12.32
CA ARG A 786 -46.65 10.61 11.01
C ARG A 786 -46.52 11.78 10.03
N ASP A 787 -46.58 13.01 10.53
CA ASP A 787 -46.46 14.22 9.70
C ASP A 787 -45.04 14.40 9.17
N GLN A 788 -44.02 14.10 9.99
CA GLN A 788 -42.62 14.07 9.55
C GLN A 788 -42.38 12.98 8.51
N ALA A 789 -42.94 11.78 8.70
CA ALA A 789 -42.84 10.68 7.73
C ALA A 789 -43.57 11.00 6.41
N ALA A 790 -44.72 11.68 6.47
CA ALA A 790 -45.44 12.14 5.28
C ALA A 790 -44.65 13.22 4.52
N SER A 791 -44.04 14.15 5.25
CA SER A 791 -43.19 15.20 4.67
C SER A 791 -41.92 14.63 4.03
N LEU A 792 -41.30 13.63 4.66
CA LEU A 792 -40.16 12.88 4.10
C LEU A 792 -40.53 12.19 2.79
N ARG A 793 -41.72 11.57 2.73
CA ARG A 793 -42.25 10.93 1.53
C ARG A 793 -42.46 11.95 0.40
N GLN A 794 -43.07 13.10 0.69
CA GLN A 794 -43.29 14.15 -0.30
C GLN A 794 -41.99 14.60 -0.97
N VAL A 795 -40.94 14.84 -0.16
CA VAL A 795 -39.61 15.22 -0.65
C VAL A 795 -39.01 14.11 -1.54
N HIS A 796 -39.17 12.85 -1.15
CA HIS A 796 -38.67 11.71 -1.93
C HIS A 796 -39.38 11.54 -3.28
N GLU A 797 -40.71 11.65 -3.31
CA GLU A 797 -41.50 11.53 -4.55
C GLU A 797 -41.13 12.63 -5.56
N GLN A 798 -40.96 13.86 -5.08
CA GLN A 798 -40.54 14.99 -5.91
C GLN A 798 -39.11 14.79 -6.43
N ALA A 799 -38.22 14.22 -5.63
CA ALA A 799 -36.87 13.90 -6.07
C ALA A 799 -36.82 12.81 -7.14
N HIS A 800 -37.64 11.77 -6.99
CA HIS A 800 -37.76 10.71 -7.97
C HIS A 800 -38.34 11.24 -9.30
N ALA A 801 -39.37 12.09 -9.24
CA ALA A 801 -39.97 12.71 -10.42
C ALA A 801 -38.98 13.60 -11.20
N LEU A 802 -38.10 14.33 -10.50
CA LEU A 802 -37.04 15.14 -11.10
C LEU A 802 -35.97 14.27 -11.79
N GLN A 803 -35.57 13.16 -11.17
CA GLN A 803 -34.60 12.22 -11.75
C GLN A 803 -35.15 11.55 -13.02
N GLU A 804 -36.40 11.09 -13.00
CA GLU A 804 -37.03 10.49 -14.19
C GLU A 804 -37.15 11.48 -15.36
N ARG A 805 -37.46 12.75 -15.09
CA ARG A 805 -37.54 13.79 -16.14
C ARG A 805 -36.18 14.08 -16.76
N SER A 806 -35.13 14.21 -15.95
CA SER A 806 -33.76 14.37 -16.43
C SER A 806 -33.32 13.19 -17.32
N LEU A 807 -33.66 11.96 -16.92
CA LEU A 807 -33.40 10.76 -17.71
C LEU A 807 -34.17 10.73 -19.04
N ARG A 808 -35.44 11.19 -19.07
CA ARG A 808 -36.23 11.31 -20.30
C ARG A 808 -35.68 12.38 -21.24
N GLN A 809 -35.31 13.55 -20.71
CA GLN A 809 -34.75 14.65 -21.48
C GLN A 809 -33.39 14.28 -22.11
N ASN A 810 -32.54 13.57 -21.38
CA ASN A 810 -31.28 13.03 -21.91
C ASN A 810 -31.50 11.95 -22.99
N ARG A 811 -32.54 11.12 -22.86
CA ARG A 811 -32.91 10.14 -23.90
C ARG A 811 -33.49 10.79 -25.16
N GLU A 812 -34.22 11.89 -25.02
CA GLU A 812 -34.75 12.67 -26.15
C GLU A 812 -33.65 13.44 -26.89
N LEU A 813 -32.69 14.02 -26.16
CA LEU A 813 -31.49 14.65 -26.75
C LEU A 813 -30.62 13.63 -27.50
N ALA A 814 -30.50 12.40 -27.00
CA ALA A 814 -29.80 11.30 -27.67
C ALA A 814 -30.55 10.77 -28.92
N ARG A 815 -31.88 10.89 -28.98
CA ARG A 815 -32.68 10.55 -30.17
C ARG A 815 -32.71 11.67 -31.22
N GLY A 816 -32.74 12.93 -30.79
CA GLY A 816 -32.70 14.09 -31.70
C GLY A 816 -31.38 14.20 -32.47
N SER A 817 -30.27 13.81 -31.84
CA SER A 817 -28.95 13.76 -32.47
C SER A 817 -28.80 12.64 -33.53
N GLN A 818 -29.66 11.61 -33.52
CA GLN A 818 -29.70 10.60 -34.59
C GLN A 818 -30.52 11.04 -35.82
N ILE A 819 -31.45 11.98 -35.68
CA ILE A 819 -32.29 12.46 -36.80
C ILE A 819 -31.57 13.56 -37.60
N GLY A 820 -30.64 14.30 -36.98
CA GLY A 820 -29.81 15.30 -37.65
C GLY A 820 -28.71 14.76 -38.56
N ILE A 821 -28.42 13.44 -38.52
CA ILE A 821 -27.38 12.78 -39.35
C ILE A 821 -27.99 12.14 -40.62
N ARG A 822 -29.32 12.25 -40.83
CA ARG A 822 -30.02 11.78 -42.03
C ARG A 822 -30.75 12.90 -42.82
N ARG A 823 -30.20 14.11 -42.83
CA ARG A 823 -30.58 15.13 -43.81
C ARG A 823 -29.38 15.66 -44.56
#